data_AF-A0A9X0A4R9-F1
#
_entry.id   AF-A0A9X0A4R9-F1
#
_cell.length_a   1.000
_cell.length_b   1.000
_cell.length_c   1.000
_cell.angle_alpha   90.00
_cell.angle_beta   90.00
_cell.angle_gamma   90.00
#
_symmetry.space_group_name_H-M   'P 1'
#
loop_
_entity.id
_entity.type
_entity.pdbx_description
1 polymer ?
#
loop_
_entity_poly.entity_id
_entity_poly.type
_entity_poly.pdbx_seq_one_letter_code
_entity_poly.pdbx_strand_id
1 'polypeptide(L)'
;MNTLLVSTVFIVAFSAWQTSAMLHSGQGSITVLEDKEYECKPFPFDPELNSNDIRVHLTVKGSNYETAVPWIESVSGKGFTGCVATSGPIATSRTISLQWMAFKHSDIPSIAFAKILSIPLWTTGTKCVVVDTGSQFSLESYTPFIFLTVIHTSPTKYKHDATSVWAEDVTKNDFKACVRELKNFDGVHTGVEVEVLALTYGAIMPSGWSIPYNKKVLFNNGYSPSANTGYSFCKDVSFAYPYFKTPIVLTTATHDETNIAADNNAITEWTQSVSKSGFRICLKDIQRYDYPNHDPITVNYLAIGSIDPCQGVTCNYYAECESSSPTNYACKCQACTGSESGPLCDDNGVTHKSRCEYELAVCNAKSSLGIKHNGGCKPFILERGRVALRLNATDVQCKTVSFKQGAFESSKGVYVQTSINYFNYTGNFTHDAAVTWVENVATSTFKVCALKAGRAERWTPDHGLTFVDFVAFQESPVGALSGRIQMPSKWWDGTTCEKVSFYTTTFSTVPYVLLTAEHNVLGQKHDAATVWVENPKKDGFTACLREMQNFDGLHENIIVNWIAFKSLPSKLLARQKFIDFPNSDLPQAGYHNAYCETVPFGKTYASTPTIIVSASHNSGTGAEGNMIPEYNTIASWIEHITNTDYRVCIKEIHKPNGYDPVKVSALMIGT
;
A
#
# COMPACT_ATOMS: atom_id res chain seq x y z
N MET A 1 27.73 77.67 39.54
CA MET A 1 27.95 76.62 38.52
C MET A 1 26.78 75.67 38.62
N ASN A 2 25.87 75.74 37.63
CA ASN A 2 24.60 75.02 37.57
C ASN A 2 24.80 73.65 36.94
N THR A 3 24.17 72.62 37.53
CA THR A 3 24.01 71.29 36.95
C THR A 3 22.59 71.19 36.38
N LEU A 4 22.47 71.05 35.05
CA LEU A 4 21.20 70.80 34.36
C LEU A 4 20.79 69.32 34.48
N LEU A 5 19.55 69.08 34.93
CA LEU A 5 18.81 67.84 34.72
C LEU A 5 17.90 68.02 33.50
N VAL A 6 18.11 67.22 32.46
CA VAL A 6 17.20 67.09 31.31
C VAL A 6 16.46 65.76 31.49
N SER A 7 15.14 65.83 31.66
CA SER A 7 14.23 64.68 31.67
C SER A 7 13.61 64.56 30.28
N THR A 8 13.90 63.46 29.57
CA THR A 8 13.38 63.19 28.23
C THR A 8 12.19 62.24 28.34
N VAL A 9 11.00 62.74 27.95
CA VAL A 9 9.75 61.97 27.85
C VAL A 9 9.82 61.05 26.62
N PHE A 10 9.69 59.74 26.80
CA PHE A 10 9.48 58.79 25.71
C PHE A 10 7.98 58.63 25.44
N ILE A 11 7.52 59.08 24.28
CA ILE A 11 6.20 58.77 23.73
C ILE A 11 6.32 57.40 23.05
N VAL A 12 5.72 56.36 23.63
CA VAL A 12 5.55 55.05 22.98
C VAL A 12 4.32 55.15 22.08
N ALA A 13 4.54 55.24 20.78
CA ALA A 13 3.49 55.06 19.78
C ALA A 13 3.08 53.58 19.77
N PHE A 14 1.88 53.27 20.29
CA PHE A 14 1.25 51.98 20.06
C PHE A 14 0.84 51.91 18.58
N SER A 15 1.65 51.24 17.75
CA SER A 15 1.19 50.73 16.47
C SER A 15 0.11 49.70 16.77
N ALA A 16 -1.15 50.00 16.48
CA ALA A 16 -2.21 49.00 16.45
C ALA A 16 -1.85 47.97 15.38
N TRP A 17 -1.42 46.78 15.80
CA TRP A 17 -1.30 45.64 14.89
C TRP A 17 -2.70 45.33 14.40
N GLN A 18 -2.98 45.56 13.11
CA GLN A 18 -4.16 45.02 12.46
C GLN A 18 -4.13 43.50 12.66
N THR A 19 -5.03 42.98 13.49
CA THR A 19 -5.24 41.54 13.62
C THR A 19 -5.75 41.05 12.28
N SER A 20 -4.93 40.27 11.55
CA SER A 20 -5.36 39.58 10.33
C SER A 20 -6.67 38.83 10.58
N ALA A 21 -7.59 38.85 9.63
CA ALA A 21 -8.86 38.11 9.70
C ALA A 21 -8.60 36.65 10.11
N MET A 22 -9.13 36.20 11.25
CA MET A 22 -8.84 34.86 11.79
C MET A 22 -9.97 33.90 11.43
N LEU A 23 -9.64 32.95 10.56
CA LEU A 23 -10.50 31.80 10.28
C LEU A 23 -10.11 30.63 11.19
N HIS A 24 -11.05 30.15 11.98
CA HIS A 24 -10.91 28.91 12.71
C HIS A 24 -11.48 27.77 11.87
N SER A 25 -10.83 26.61 11.91
CA SER A 25 -11.36 25.41 11.27
C SER A 25 -10.93 24.19 12.07
N GLY A 26 -11.76 23.17 12.07
CA GLY A 26 -11.45 21.95 12.79
C GLY A 26 -12.32 20.79 12.38
N GLN A 27 -12.11 19.69 13.09
CA GLN A 27 -12.96 18.51 13.00
C GLN A 27 -13.14 17.92 14.38
N GLY A 28 -14.24 17.20 14.58
CA GLY A 28 -14.42 16.37 15.75
C GLY A 28 -15.60 15.45 15.60
N SER A 29 -15.67 14.43 16.44
CA SER A 29 -16.69 13.39 16.34
C SER A 29 -17.75 13.52 17.43
N ILE A 30 -18.96 13.11 17.07
CA ILE A 30 -20.11 12.94 17.94
C ILE A 30 -20.55 11.48 17.86
N THR A 31 -20.71 10.82 19.00
CA THR A 31 -21.19 9.44 19.07
C THR A 31 -22.66 9.44 19.47
N VAL A 32 -23.53 9.00 18.56
CA VAL A 32 -24.95 8.78 18.81
C VAL A 32 -25.13 7.35 19.33
N LEU A 33 -25.73 7.20 20.52
CA LEU A 33 -25.94 5.91 21.18
C LEU A 33 -27.16 5.18 20.59
N GLU A 34 -27.21 3.86 20.76
CA GLU A 34 -28.22 2.95 20.16
C GLU A 34 -29.67 3.38 20.43
N ASP A 35 -29.93 3.98 21.59
CA ASP A 35 -31.22 4.44 22.09
C ASP A 35 -31.52 5.92 21.78
N LYS A 36 -30.62 6.60 21.08
CA LYS A 36 -30.74 8.02 20.74
C LYS A 36 -30.84 8.23 19.25
N GLU A 37 -31.65 9.22 18.87
CA GLU A 37 -31.84 9.61 17.47
C GLU A 37 -30.87 10.72 17.04
N TYR A 38 -30.37 11.48 18.02
CA TYR A 38 -29.44 12.58 17.83
C TYR A 38 -28.55 12.74 19.07
N GLU A 39 -27.41 13.41 18.91
CA GLU A 39 -26.54 13.80 20.02
C GLU A 39 -25.87 15.14 19.72
N CYS A 40 -25.57 15.90 20.77
CA CYS A 40 -24.96 17.22 20.70
C CYS A 40 -23.64 17.27 21.46
N LYS A 41 -22.70 18.08 20.95
CA LYS A 41 -21.38 18.23 21.56
C LYS A 41 -20.86 19.66 21.43
N PRO A 42 -20.25 20.23 22.48
CA PRO A 42 -19.55 21.50 22.37
C PRO A 42 -18.20 21.35 21.66
N PHE A 43 -17.87 22.32 20.81
CA PHE A 43 -16.62 22.47 20.08
C PHE A 43 -16.01 23.83 20.45
N PRO A 44 -14.97 23.84 21.32
CA PRO A 44 -14.34 25.08 21.74
C PRO A 44 -13.50 25.70 20.62
N PHE A 45 -13.43 27.03 20.60
CA PHE A 45 -12.48 27.77 19.78
C PHE A 45 -11.18 27.95 20.57
N ASP A 46 -10.06 27.63 19.94
CA ASP A 46 -8.73 27.87 20.48
C ASP A 46 -7.87 28.60 19.43
N PRO A 47 -7.48 29.87 19.67
CA PRO A 47 -7.93 30.73 20.78
C PRO A 47 -9.43 31.10 20.71
N GLU A 48 -10.00 31.64 21.80
CA GLU A 48 -11.38 32.17 21.77
C GLU A 48 -11.51 33.32 20.76
N LEU A 49 -12.63 33.36 20.04
CA LEU A 49 -12.96 34.44 19.11
C LEU A 49 -13.61 35.59 19.89
N ASN A 50 -12.90 36.71 20.02
CA ASN A 50 -13.45 37.94 20.64
C ASN A 50 -14.47 38.61 19.71
N SER A 51 -15.68 38.06 19.62
CA SER A 51 -16.85 38.59 18.91
C SER A 51 -18.13 37.96 19.46
N ASN A 52 -19.22 38.72 19.45
CA ASN A 52 -20.57 38.19 19.70
C ASN A 52 -21.28 37.79 18.40
N ASP A 53 -20.70 38.12 17.24
CA ASP A 53 -21.22 37.77 15.92
C ASP A 53 -20.22 36.85 15.21
N ILE A 54 -20.39 35.55 15.43
CA ILE A 54 -19.55 34.47 14.90
C ILE A 54 -20.42 33.58 14.02
N ARG A 55 -19.87 33.25 12.86
CA ARG A 55 -20.49 32.45 11.82
C ARG A 55 -19.81 31.10 11.79
N VAL A 56 -20.58 30.03 11.69
CA VAL A 56 -20.07 28.65 11.71
C VAL A 56 -20.73 27.85 10.59
N HIS A 57 -19.93 27.10 9.84
CA HIS A 57 -20.42 26.13 8.86
C HIS A 57 -19.95 24.73 9.20
N LEU A 58 -20.82 23.75 8.97
CA LEU A 58 -20.60 22.34 9.28
C LEU A 58 -20.77 21.46 8.04
N THR A 59 -20.02 20.38 7.98
CA THR A 59 -20.17 19.32 6.99
C THR A 59 -19.91 17.97 7.65
N VAL A 60 -20.64 16.94 7.22
CA VAL A 60 -20.46 15.57 7.72
C VAL A 60 -19.28 14.90 6.99
N LYS A 61 -18.52 14.13 7.76
CA LYS A 61 -17.51 13.20 7.27
C LYS A 61 -17.73 11.81 7.84
N GLY A 62 -17.76 10.81 6.95
CA GLY A 62 -17.61 9.42 7.35
C GLY A 62 -18.04 8.41 6.29
N SER A 63 -18.28 7.16 6.69
CA SER A 63 -18.26 5.99 5.81
C SER A 63 -19.40 5.90 4.77
N ASN A 64 -19.39 4.83 3.96
CA ASN A 64 -20.50 4.52 3.05
C ASN A 64 -21.79 4.38 3.88
N TYR A 65 -22.88 5.03 3.46
CA TYR A 65 -24.17 5.04 4.15
C TYR A 65 -24.28 5.97 5.37
N GLU A 66 -23.81 7.22 5.23
CA GLU A 66 -24.03 8.28 6.22
C GLU A 66 -25.06 9.30 5.77
N THR A 67 -26.33 8.96 5.91
CA THR A 67 -27.42 9.94 5.91
C THR A 67 -27.58 10.46 7.33
N ALA A 68 -26.68 11.34 7.74
CA ALA A 68 -26.81 12.14 8.96
C ALA A 68 -26.85 13.62 8.61
N VAL A 69 -27.64 14.39 9.33
CA VAL A 69 -27.73 15.85 9.13
C VAL A 69 -27.17 16.58 10.35
N PRO A 70 -26.29 17.58 10.14
CA PRO A 70 -25.74 18.38 11.23
C PRO A 70 -26.49 19.71 11.38
N TRP A 71 -26.51 20.25 12.60
CA TRP A 71 -26.94 21.62 12.86
C TRP A 71 -26.19 22.22 14.05
N ILE A 72 -26.38 23.52 14.25
CA ILE A 72 -25.81 24.29 15.34
C ILE A 72 -26.92 24.63 16.34
N GLU A 73 -26.67 24.40 17.63
CA GLU A 73 -27.60 24.77 18.73
C GLU A 73 -27.21 26.06 19.43
N SER A 74 -25.93 26.42 19.42
CA SER A 74 -25.46 27.66 20.03
C SER A 74 -24.09 28.03 19.48
N VAL A 75 -23.82 29.33 19.39
CA VAL A 75 -22.51 29.89 19.04
C VAL A 75 -22.16 30.99 20.04
N SER A 76 -20.89 31.04 20.44
CA SER A 76 -20.35 32.08 21.31
C SER A 76 -18.89 32.34 20.97
N GLY A 77 -18.30 33.39 21.55
CA GLY A 77 -16.85 33.64 21.46
C GLY A 77 -15.96 32.46 21.87
N LYS A 78 -16.50 31.55 22.70
CA LYS A 78 -15.76 30.42 23.23
C LYS A 78 -15.82 29.15 22.36
N GLY A 79 -16.75 29.09 21.42
CA GLY A 79 -17.06 27.87 20.69
C GLY A 79 -18.52 27.78 20.28
N PHE A 80 -18.89 26.65 19.70
CA PHE A 80 -20.26 26.34 19.30
C PHE A 80 -20.68 24.95 19.80
N THR A 81 -21.98 24.70 19.89
CA THR A 81 -22.53 23.36 20.10
C THR A 81 -23.07 22.84 18.77
N GLY A 82 -22.44 21.77 18.26
CA GLY A 82 -22.88 21.08 17.06
C GLY A 82 -23.64 19.81 17.42
N CYS A 83 -24.66 19.48 16.64
CA CYS A 83 -25.46 18.27 16.82
C CYS A 83 -25.56 17.50 15.51
N VAL A 84 -25.85 16.21 15.62
CA VAL A 84 -26.09 15.32 14.49
C VAL A 84 -27.27 14.42 14.76
N ALA A 85 -28.10 14.19 13.75
CA ALA A 85 -29.16 13.18 13.77
C ALA A 85 -28.96 12.18 12.63
N THR A 86 -29.19 10.90 12.91
CA THR A 86 -29.12 9.83 11.91
C THR A 86 -30.48 9.60 11.26
N SER A 87 -30.52 9.31 9.96
CA SER A 87 -31.76 9.10 9.19
C SER A 87 -32.58 7.84 9.54
N GLY A 88 -32.15 7.03 10.51
CA GLY A 88 -32.82 5.77 10.85
C GLY A 88 -32.25 5.12 12.11
N PRO A 89 -32.96 4.10 12.66
CA PRO A 89 -32.54 3.42 13.88
C PRO A 89 -31.16 2.80 13.71
N ILE A 90 -30.34 2.93 14.75
CA ILE A 90 -28.95 2.47 14.75
C ILE A 90 -28.86 1.26 15.68
N ALA A 91 -28.55 0.08 15.14
CA ALA A 91 -28.44 -1.16 15.94
C ALA A 91 -27.18 -1.21 16.83
N THR A 92 -26.27 -0.25 16.65
CA THR A 92 -25.07 -0.05 17.47
C THR A 92 -24.76 1.44 17.48
N SER A 93 -24.05 1.90 18.51
CA SER A 93 -23.62 3.31 18.61
C SER A 93 -22.84 3.73 17.37
N ARG A 94 -23.19 4.88 16.78
CA ARG A 94 -22.55 5.41 15.57
C ARG A 94 -21.75 6.65 15.87
N THR A 95 -20.52 6.71 15.37
CA THR A 95 -19.65 7.88 15.50
C THR A 95 -19.62 8.64 14.19
N ILE A 96 -20.17 9.85 14.18
CA ILE A 96 -20.21 10.74 13.02
C ILE A 96 -19.13 11.80 13.20
N SER A 97 -18.31 12.03 12.17
CA SER A 97 -17.33 13.12 12.21
C SER A 97 -17.91 14.38 11.58
N LEU A 98 -17.69 15.52 12.23
CA LEU A 98 -18.00 16.84 11.70
C LEU A 98 -16.71 17.55 11.31
N GLN A 99 -16.76 18.24 10.20
CA GLN A 99 -15.77 19.19 9.73
C GLN A 99 -16.41 20.57 9.77
N TRP A 100 -15.67 21.59 10.24
CA TRP A 100 -16.24 22.90 10.49
C TRP A 100 -15.27 24.04 10.22
N MET A 101 -15.83 25.21 9.91
CA MET A 101 -15.14 26.49 9.94
C MET A 101 -15.92 27.51 10.76
N ALA A 102 -15.21 28.44 11.38
CA ALA A 102 -15.78 29.54 12.15
C ALA A 102 -15.02 30.84 11.92
N PHE A 103 -15.73 31.95 11.79
CA PHE A 103 -15.15 33.27 11.54
C PHE A 103 -16.05 34.37 12.12
N LYS A 104 -15.50 35.56 12.34
CA LYS A 104 -16.31 36.71 12.74
C LYS A 104 -17.04 37.25 11.52
N HIS A 105 -18.29 37.68 11.67
CA HIS A 105 -19.02 38.30 10.55
C HIS A 105 -18.27 39.53 9.99
N SER A 106 -17.58 40.28 10.85
CA SER A 106 -16.72 41.41 10.44
C SER A 106 -15.55 41.03 9.52
N ASP A 107 -15.15 39.76 9.51
CA ASP A 107 -14.00 39.25 8.75
C ASP A 107 -14.38 38.78 7.35
N ILE A 108 -15.67 38.86 6.99
CA ILE A 108 -16.17 38.54 5.66
C ILE A 108 -15.55 39.51 4.66
N PRO A 109 -14.91 39.01 3.58
CA PRO A 109 -14.31 39.88 2.59
C PRO A 109 -15.39 40.61 1.80
N SER A 110 -15.07 41.78 1.25
CA SER A 110 -15.99 42.59 0.45
C SER A 110 -16.53 41.90 -0.81
N ILE A 111 -15.98 40.74 -1.17
CA ILE A 111 -16.34 39.89 -2.32
C ILE A 111 -17.13 38.63 -1.91
N ALA A 112 -17.54 38.54 -0.66
CA ALA A 112 -18.38 37.48 -0.13
C ALA A 112 -19.66 38.06 0.48
N PHE A 113 -20.63 37.19 0.67
CA PHE A 113 -21.89 37.51 1.31
C PHE A 113 -22.14 36.48 2.41
N ALA A 114 -22.52 36.93 3.61
CA ALA A 114 -23.05 36.03 4.61
C ALA A 114 -24.29 36.60 5.29
N LYS A 115 -25.20 35.72 5.69
CA LYS A 115 -26.49 36.10 6.26
C LYS A 115 -27.08 34.93 7.04
N ILE A 116 -27.70 35.21 8.19
CA ILE A 116 -28.63 34.27 8.83
C ILE A 116 -30.01 34.49 8.23
N LEU A 117 -30.60 33.41 7.74
CA LEU A 117 -31.93 33.39 7.14
C LEU A 117 -32.88 32.63 8.04
N SER A 118 -33.93 33.28 8.55
CA SER A 118 -34.97 32.57 9.29
C SER A 118 -35.88 31.80 8.34
N ILE A 119 -36.09 30.51 8.63
CA ILE A 119 -37.01 29.65 7.87
C ILE A 119 -38.40 29.73 8.53
N PRO A 120 -39.46 30.12 7.79
CA PRO A 120 -40.81 30.12 8.33
C PRO A 120 -41.26 28.72 8.75
N LEU A 121 -42.14 28.66 9.76
CA LEU A 121 -42.77 27.42 10.23
C LEU A 121 -43.27 26.55 9.06
N TRP A 122 -42.94 25.25 9.10
CA TRP A 122 -43.50 24.25 8.20
C TRP A 122 -43.80 22.95 8.97
N THR A 123 -44.61 22.08 8.39
CA THR A 123 -45.03 20.81 9.03
C THR A 123 -44.55 19.58 8.27
N THR A 124 -44.49 19.64 6.94
CA THR A 124 -43.98 18.53 6.15
C THR A 124 -43.43 19.01 4.82
N GLY A 125 -42.59 18.17 4.22
CA GLY A 125 -41.99 18.43 2.92
C GLY A 125 -40.85 19.44 2.99
N THR A 126 -40.58 20.06 1.86
CA THR A 126 -39.47 21.01 1.70
C THR A 126 -39.96 22.44 1.91
N LYS A 127 -39.16 23.25 2.60
CA LYS A 127 -39.37 24.70 2.73
C LYS A 127 -38.18 25.46 2.14
N CYS A 128 -38.45 26.28 1.14
CA CYS A 128 -37.47 27.13 0.49
C CYS A 128 -37.71 28.60 0.79
N VAL A 129 -36.63 29.37 0.98
CA VAL A 129 -36.66 30.82 1.18
C VAL A 129 -35.64 31.47 0.27
N VAL A 130 -36.06 32.51 -0.45
CA VAL A 130 -35.19 33.28 -1.37
C VAL A 130 -34.15 34.07 -0.56
N VAL A 131 -32.91 33.99 -0.99
CA VAL A 131 -31.78 34.77 -0.51
C VAL A 131 -31.36 35.73 -1.62
N ASP A 132 -31.71 37.00 -1.46
CA ASP A 132 -31.26 38.07 -2.35
C ASP A 132 -29.85 38.55 -1.91
N THR A 133 -28.87 38.33 -2.78
CA THR A 133 -27.48 38.80 -2.65
C THR A 133 -27.27 40.18 -3.29
N GLY A 134 -28.31 40.76 -3.90
CA GLY A 134 -28.27 42.05 -4.56
C GLY A 134 -27.34 42.05 -5.76
N SER A 135 -26.50 43.09 -5.86
CA SER A 135 -25.50 43.22 -6.93
C SER A 135 -24.11 42.70 -6.51
N GLN A 136 -24.00 42.00 -5.39
CA GLN A 136 -22.73 41.60 -4.76
C GLN A 136 -21.84 40.77 -5.71
N PHE A 137 -22.43 39.93 -6.56
CA PHE A 137 -21.72 39.10 -7.54
C PHE A 137 -21.98 39.53 -9.00
N SER A 138 -22.54 40.73 -9.21
CA SER A 138 -22.95 41.20 -10.55
C SER A 138 -21.79 41.36 -11.54
N LEU A 139 -20.57 41.63 -11.04
CA LEU A 139 -19.35 41.77 -11.84
C LEU A 139 -18.66 40.43 -12.15
N GLU A 140 -19.10 39.33 -11.53
CA GLU A 140 -18.45 38.04 -11.67
C GLU A 140 -18.88 37.33 -12.95
N SER A 141 -18.00 36.52 -13.54
CA SER A 141 -18.34 35.72 -14.72
C SER A 141 -19.12 34.44 -14.37
N TYR A 142 -19.05 33.99 -13.10
CA TYR A 142 -19.57 32.71 -12.63
C TYR A 142 -20.57 32.89 -11.48
N THR A 143 -21.40 31.88 -11.24
CA THR A 143 -22.29 31.85 -10.07
C THR A 143 -21.50 31.56 -8.79
N PRO A 144 -21.86 32.18 -7.65
CA PRO A 144 -21.12 32.03 -6.40
C PRO A 144 -21.12 30.58 -5.88
N PHE A 145 -20.17 30.28 -5.00
CA PHE A 145 -20.15 29.07 -4.19
C PHE A 145 -20.97 29.32 -2.94
N ILE A 146 -22.04 28.56 -2.79
CA ILE A 146 -22.94 28.64 -1.64
C ILE A 146 -22.58 27.56 -0.63
N PHE A 147 -22.51 27.95 0.63
CA PHE A 147 -22.38 27.08 1.80
C PHE A 147 -23.50 27.37 2.79
N LEU A 148 -24.20 26.32 3.21
CA LEU A 148 -25.37 26.43 4.08
C LEU A 148 -25.18 25.58 5.34
N THR A 149 -25.67 26.06 6.47
CA THR A 149 -25.68 25.27 7.72
C THR A 149 -26.90 25.65 8.55
N VAL A 150 -27.60 24.64 9.06
CA VAL A 150 -28.81 24.83 9.88
C VAL A 150 -28.43 25.30 11.29
N ILE A 151 -29.21 26.25 11.82
CA ILE A 151 -29.14 26.73 13.20
C ILE A 151 -30.52 26.55 13.85
N HIS A 152 -30.54 26.02 15.07
CA HIS A 152 -31.73 26.02 15.92
C HIS A 152 -31.66 27.17 16.92
N THR A 153 -32.75 27.93 17.07
CA THR A 153 -32.80 29.09 17.97
C THR A 153 -33.43 28.79 19.33
N SER A 154 -34.01 27.60 19.55
CA SER A 154 -34.48 27.15 20.88
C SER A 154 -34.16 25.67 21.17
N PRO A 155 -32.94 25.38 21.67
CA PRO A 155 -32.39 24.02 21.75
C PRO A 155 -33.19 22.97 22.53
N THR A 156 -33.98 23.40 23.51
CA THR A 156 -34.68 22.49 24.42
C THR A 156 -36.02 21.99 23.87
N LYS A 157 -36.53 22.59 22.78
CA LYS A 157 -37.87 22.32 22.25
C LYS A 157 -37.88 21.53 20.92
N TYR A 158 -36.79 21.54 20.17
CA TYR A 158 -36.78 21.21 18.73
C TYR A 158 -35.89 20.03 18.35
N LYS A 159 -35.90 18.99 19.19
CA LYS A 159 -35.13 17.75 18.99
C LYS A 159 -35.54 16.95 17.74
N HIS A 160 -36.70 17.29 17.17
CA HIS A 160 -37.33 16.68 16.00
C HIS A 160 -37.11 17.49 14.71
N ASP A 161 -36.48 18.67 14.80
CA ASP A 161 -36.36 19.62 13.69
C ASP A 161 -35.10 19.38 12.84
N ALA A 162 -34.47 18.22 12.99
CA ALA A 162 -33.33 17.80 12.19
C ALA A 162 -33.70 17.80 10.71
N THR A 163 -32.96 18.58 9.91
CA THR A 163 -33.34 18.88 8.53
C THR A 163 -32.12 18.85 7.63
N SER A 164 -32.31 18.35 6.41
CA SER A 164 -31.35 18.50 5.32
C SER A 164 -31.38 19.94 4.81
N VAL A 165 -30.27 20.42 4.22
CA VAL A 165 -30.18 21.78 3.66
C VAL A 165 -29.39 21.78 2.36
N TRP A 166 -29.88 22.50 1.35
CA TRP A 166 -29.21 22.69 0.07
C TRP A 166 -29.64 24.00 -0.59
N ALA A 167 -28.92 24.43 -1.63
CA ALA A 167 -29.27 25.62 -2.41
C ALA A 167 -29.97 25.24 -3.73
N GLU A 168 -30.99 26.01 -4.11
CA GLU A 168 -31.75 25.85 -5.35
C GLU A 168 -31.61 27.08 -6.24
N ASP A 169 -31.55 26.86 -7.55
CA ASP A 169 -31.56 27.85 -8.62
C ASP A 169 -30.53 28.98 -8.39
N VAL A 170 -29.24 28.63 -8.33
CA VAL A 170 -28.20 29.58 -7.92
C VAL A 170 -27.86 30.56 -9.06
N THR A 171 -28.23 31.83 -8.91
CA THR A 171 -27.87 32.92 -9.81
C THR A 171 -26.80 33.84 -9.20
N LYS A 172 -26.44 34.92 -9.90
CA LYS A 172 -25.54 35.96 -9.37
C LYS A 172 -26.24 36.93 -8.42
N ASN A 173 -27.57 36.97 -8.45
CA ASN A 173 -28.35 37.93 -7.69
C ASN A 173 -29.07 37.24 -6.53
N ASP A 174 -29.50 36.00 -6.73
CA ASP A 174 -30.30 35.27 -5.76
C ASP A 174 -30.10 33.75 -5.87
N PHE A 175 -30.61 33.05 -4.86
CA PHE A 175 -30.83 31.61 -4.85
C PHE A 175 -31.89 31.31 -3.78
N LYS A 176 -32.38 30.07 -3.68
CA LYS A 176 -33.23 29.66 -2.56
C LYS A 176 -32.44 28.76 -1.61
N ALA A 177 -32.48 29.04 -0.31
CA ALA A 177 -32.04 28.08 0.70
C ALA A 177 -33.22 27.19 1.05
N CYS A 178 -33.08 25.89 0.80
CA CYS A 178 -34.13 24.89 1.00
C CYS A 178 -33.75 23.96 2.14
N VAL A 179 -34.74 23.69 2.99
CA VAL A 179 -34.63 22.72 4.09
C VAL A 179 -35.72 21.68 3.97
N ARG A 180 -35.43 20.43 4.36
CA ARG A 180 -36.42 19.36 4.43
C ARG A 180 -36.19 18.47 5.63
N GLU A 181 -37.27 18.24 6.37
CA GLU A 181 -37.31 17.35 7.54
C GLU A 181 -36.64 16.00 7.25
N LEU A 182 -35.81 15.54 8.19
CA LEU A 182 -35.12 14.26 8.06
C LEU A 182 -36.10 13.08 8.19
N LYS A 183 -37.09 13.21 9.07
CA LYS A 183 -38.16 12.25 9.29
C LYS A 183 -39.47 12.85 8.84
N ASN A 184 -40.11 12.24 7.85
CA ASN A 184 -41.39 12.71 7.38
C ASN A 184 -42.43 12.63 8.50
N PHE A 185 -43.23 13.68 8.64
CA PHE A 185 -44.33 13.78 9.62
C PHE A 185 -43.87 13.86 11.08
N ASP A 186 -42.67 14.37 11.36
CA ASP A 186 -42.15 14.53 12.74
C ASP A 186 -42.74 15.76 13.47
N GLY A 187 -43.79 16.37 12.90
CA GLY A 187 -44.60 17.39 13.53
C GLY A 187 -44.36 18.79 12.98
N VAL A 188 -44.34 19.78 13.86
CA VAL A 188 -44.19 21.19 13.50
C VAL A 188 -42.73 21.60 13.67
N HIS A 189 -42.12 22.13 12.61
CA HIS A 189 -40.74 22.63 12.61
C HIS A 189 -40.75 24.15 12.80
N THR A 190 -40.08 24.67 13.84
CA THR A 190 -40.01 26.13 14.13
C THR A 190 -38.70 26.52 14.79
N GLY A 191 -38.31 27.79 14.65
CA GLY A 191 -37.04 28.25 15.24
C GLY A 191 -35.82 27.69 14.50
N VAL A 192 -35.99 27.45 13.19
CA VAL A 192 -34.93 27.01 12.29
C VAL A 192 -34.45 28.19 11.48
N GLU A 193 -33.14 28.38 11.46
CA GLU A 193 -32.46 29.35 10.61
C GLU A 193 -31.38 28.65 9.78
N VAL A 194 -30.93 29.31 8.72
CA VAL A 194 -29.83 28.84 7.88
C VAL A 194 -28.76 29.92 7.84
N GLU A 195 -27.55 29.58 8.29
CA GLU A 195 -26.35 30.39 8.03
C GLU A 195 -25.95 30.20 6.58
N VAL A 196 -25.83 31.32 5.88
CA VAL A 196 -25.45 31.39 4.47
C VAL A 196 -24.06 31.98 4.38
N LEU A 197 -23.19 31.34 3.61
CA LEU A 197 -21.96 31.93 3.10
C LEU A 197 -21.89 31.73 1.59
N ALA A 198 -21.83 32.84 0.85
CA ALA A 198 -21.61 32.85 -0.58
C ALA A 198 -20.26 33.46 -0.92
N LEU A 199 -19.44 32.75 -1.69
CA LEU A 199 -18.06 33.12 -2.06
C LEU A 199 -17.90 33.23 -3.57
N THR A 200 -17.09 34.17 -4.04
CA THR A 200 -16.76 34.29 -5.46
C THR A 200 -15.68 33.30 -5.94
N TYR A 201 -15.63 33.07 -7.24
CA TYR A 201 -14.67 32.19 -7.93
C TYR A 201 -13.30 32.85 -8.07
N GLY A 202 -12.25 32.17 -7.62
CA GLY A 202 -10.88 32.72 -7.71
C GLY A 202 -10.65 33.96 -6.85
N ALA A 203 -11.53 34.24 -5.89
CA ALA A 203 -11.32 35.25 -4.85
C ALA A 203 -9.92 35.16 -4.27
N ILE A 204 -9.24 36.30 -4.16
CA ILE A 204 -8.21 36.48 -3.15
C ILE A 204 -8.94 36.36 -1.81
N MET A 205 -8.87 35.18 -1.20
CA MET A 205 -9.41 34.97 0.14
C MET A 205 -8.80 36.03 1.07
N PRO A 206 -9.56 36.57 2.03
CA PRO A 206 -9.05 37.61 2.91
C PRO A 206 -7.73 37.17 3.52
N SER A 207 -6.79 38.11 3.65
CA SER A 207 -5.50 37.87 4.28
C SER A 207 -5.69 37.22 5.66
N GLY A 208 -5.33 35.94 5.78
CA GLY A 208 -5.54 35.12 6.98
C GLY A 208 -6.41 33.87 6.78
N TRP A 209 -7.18 33.78 5.69
CA TRP A 209 -7.98 32.60 5.36
C TRP A 209 -7.15 31.60 4.54
N SER A 210 -6.76 30.48 5.16
CA SER A 210 -5.98 29.42 4.50
C SER A 210 -6.86 28.51 3.63
N ILE A 211 -7.48 29.09 2.61
CA ILE A 211 -8.35 28.37 1.67
C ILE A 211 -7.80 28.54 0.26
N PRO A 212 -6.91 27.64 -0.18
CA PRO A 212 -6.26 27.78 -1.48
C PRO A 212 -7.19 27.39 -2.63
N TYR A 213 -8.29 26.64 -2.37
CA TYR A 213 -9.19 26.16 -3.41
C TYR A 213 -10.66 26.16 -2.97
N ASN A 214 -11.51 26.70 -3.86
CA ASN A 214 -12.93 26.40 -3.96
C ASN A 214 -13.24 25.85 -5.36
N LYS A 215 -13.99 24.76 -5.46
CA LYS A 215 -14.40 24.18 -6.76
C LYS A 215 -15.78 23.55 -6.68
N LYS A 216 -16.38 23.38 -7.85
CA LYS A 216 -17.68 22.73 -8.06
C LYS A 216 -17.45 21.31 -8.54
N VAL A 217 -18.18 20.35 -7.98
CA VAL A 217 -18.15 18.94 -8.38
C VAL A 217 -19.51 18.60 -8.97
N LEU A 218 -19.55 18.39 -10.28
CA LEU A 218 -20.78 18.00 -10.96
C LEU A 218 -21.02 16.50 -10.83
N PHE A 219 -22.23 16.16 -10.39
CA PHE A 219 -22.85 14.85 -10.43
C PHE A 219 -23.97 14.86 -11.46
N ASN A 220 -23.76 14.19 -12.59
CA ASN A 220 -24.75 14.16 -13.67
C ASN A 220 -26.01 13.34 -13.31
N ASN A 221 -25.95 12.52 -12.25
CA ASN A 221 -27.00 11.60 -11.81
C ASN A 221 -27.63 10.73 -12.92
N GLY A 222 -26.89 10.46 -14.01
CA GLY A 222 -27.38 9.72 -15.18
C GLY A 222 -27.42 8.19 -15.00
N TYR A 223 -27.33 7.68 -13.78
CA TYR A 223 -27.39 6.24 -13.48
C TYR A 223 -28.03 6.02 -12.12
N SER A 224 -28.59 4.83 -11.88
CA SER A 224 -29.12 4.47 -10.57
C SER A 224 -28.00 3.95 -9.66
N PRO A 225 -27.85 4.46 -8.43
CA PRO A 225 -26.82 3.99 -7.50
C PRO A 225 -27.12 2.56 -7.03
N SER A 226 -26.08 1.80 -6.66
CA SER A 226 -26.20 0.37 -6.35
C SER A 226 -26.04 0.08 -4.87
N ALA A 227 -26.38 -1.15 -4.45
CA ALA A 227 -26.14 -1.63 -3.08
C ALA A 227 -24.65 -1.49 -2.67
N ASN A 228 -23.71 -1.69 -3.59
CA ASN A 228 -22.27 -1.60 -3.34
C ASN A 228 -21.81 -0.17 -2.95
N THR A 229 -22.56 0.87 -3.36
CA THR A 229 -22.31 2.27 -2.98
C THR A 229 -23.23 2.74 -1.86
N GLY A 230 -23.98 1.83 -1.22
CA GLY A 230 -24.99 2.17 -0.23
C GLY A 230 -26.12 3.03 -0.80
N TYR A 231 -26.43 2.86 -2.09
CA TYR A 231 -27.39 3.68 -2.85
C TYR A 231 -27.03 5.18 -2.84
N SER A 232 -25.73 5.48 -2.93
CA SER A 232 -25.21 6.85 -2.97
C SER A 232 -24.46 7.11 -4.27
N PHE A 233 -24.48 8.37 -4.72
CA PHE A 233 -23.60 8.86 -5.77
C PHE A 233 -22.29 9.30 -5.15
N CYS A 234 -21.16 8.70 -5.54
CA CYS A 234 -19.87 9.03 -4.96
C CYS A 234 -18.83 9.30 -6.04
N LYS A 235 -17.94 10.25 -5.80
CA LYS A 235 -16.87 10.66 -6.72
C LYS A 235 -15.59 10.98 -5.96
N ASP A 236 -14.47 10.53 -6.51
CA ASP A 236 -13.15 10.91 -6.03
C ASP A 236 -12.73 12.25 -6.66
N VAL A 237 -12.24 13.16 -5.83
CA VAL A 237 -11.81 14.50 -6.21
C VAL A 237 -10.35 14.67 -5.81
N SER A 238 -9.50 14.97 -6.80
CA SER A 238 -8.08 15.28 -6.55
C SER A 238 -7.89 16.78 -6.35
N PHE A 239 -7.08 17.14 -5.35
CA PHE A 239 -6.61 18.51 -5.21
C PHE A 239 -5.57 18.82 -6.29
N ALA A 240 -5.43 20.10 -6.66
CA ALA A 240 -4.42 20.51 -7.63
C ALA A 240 -3.00 20.28 -7.11
N TYR A 241 -2.79 20.46 -5.80
CA TYR A 241 -1.55 20.17 -5.10
C TYR A 241 -1.85 19.50 -3.75
N PRO A 242 -0.92 18.70 -3.22
CA PRO A 242 -1.07 18.11 -1.90
C PRO A 242 -1.03 19.19 -0.80
N TYR A 243 -1.76 18.95 0.28
CA TYR A 243 -1.71 19.76 1.49
C TYR A 243 -0.65 19.26 2.47
N PHE A 244 -0.07 20.18 3.26
CA PHE A 244 0.89 19.88 4.32
C PHE A 244 0.32 18.88 5.35
N LYS A 245 -0.93 19.10 5.76
CA LYS A 245 -1.74 18.21 6.60
C LYS A 245 -3.08 17.96 5.92
N THR A 246 -3.75 16.87 6.26
CA THR A 246 -5.10 16.59 5.75
C THR A 246 -6.01 17.82 5.99
N PRO A 247 -6.59 18.40 4.92
CA PRO A 247 -7.38 19.62 5.04
C PRO A 247 -8.76 19.33 5.65
N ILE A 248 -9.42 20.40 6.09
CA ILE A 248 -10.86 20.40 6.38
C ILE A 248 -11.60 20.66 5.06
N VAL A 249 -12.62 19.88 4.73
CA VAL A 249 -13.41 20.04 3.51
C VAL A 249 -14.84 20.34 3.90
N LEU A 250 -15.32 21.51 3.52
CA LEU A 250 -16.72 21.88 3.65
C LEU A 250 -17.43 21.74 2.32
N THR A 251 -18.67 21.28 2.38
CA THR A 251 -19.48 21.02 1.20
C THR A 251 -20.89 21.58 1.37
N THR A 252 -21.52 21.92 0.25
CA THR A 252 -22.95 22.20 0.16
C THR A 252 -23.43 21.83 -1.23
N ALA A 253 -24.48 21.02 -1.31
CA ALA A 253 -25.12 20.71 -2.57
C ALA A 253 -25.92 21.90 -3.11
N THR A 254 -25.89 22.06 -4.43
CA THR A 254 -26.70 22.99 -5.20
C THR A 254 -27.40 22.25 -6.32
N HIS A 255 -28.63 22.64 -6.56
CA HIS A 255 -29.49 22.07 -7.58
C HIS A 255 -30.08 23.20 -8.41
N ASP A 256 -30.19 22.99 -9.72
CA ASP A 256 -30.87 23.90 -10.63
C ASP A 256 -32.05 23.11 -11.21
N GLU A 257 -33.27 23.58 -10.97
CA GLU A 257 -34.49 22.84 -11.32
C GLU A 257 -34.58 22.59 -12.83
N THR A 258 -34.59 21.32 -13.25
CA THR A 258 -34.89 20.95 -14.65
C THR A 258 -36.08 20.01 -14.78
N ASN A 259 -36.13 18.95 -13.97
CA ASN A 259 -37.20 17.95 -13.96
C ASN A 259 -37.80 17.76 -12.56
N ILE A 260 -37.05 18.03 -11.49
CA ILE A 260 -37.44 17.77 -10.10
C ILE A 260 -37.53 19.09 -9.34
N ALA A 261 -38.74 19.60 -9.16
CA ALA A 261 -38.96 20.79 -8.33
C ALA A 261 -38.46 20.58 -6.88
N ALA A 262 -37.92 21.64 -6.28
CA ALA A 262 -37.38 21.63 -4.91
C ALA A 262 -38.35 21.06 -3.86
N ASP A 263 -39.65 21.33 -4.01
CA ASP A 263 -40.72 20.83 -3.12
C ASP A 263 -40.79 19.29 -3.05
N ASN A 264 -40.31 18.62 -4.11
CA ASN A 264 -40.28 17.17 -4.25
C ASN A 264 -38.88 16.58 -4.06
N ASN A 265 -37.89 17.39 -3.68
CA ASN A 265 -36.50 16.96 -3.52
C ASN A 265 -36.04 17.00 -2.06
N ALA A 266 -34.96 16.28 -1.76
CA ALA A 266 -34.16 16.43 -0.56
C ALA A 266 -32.75 15.98 -0.89
N ILE A 267 -31.76 16.82 -0.61
CA ILE A 267 -30.38 16.53 -0.95
C ILE A 267 -29.55 16.51 0.32
N THR A 268 -28.69 15.50 0.44
CA THR A 268 -27.71 15.42 1.53
C THR A 268 -26.40 14.90 0.97
N GLU A 269 -25.33 15.65 1.19
CA GLU A 269 -23.97 15.29 0.83
C GLU A 269 -23.06 15.16 2.06
N TRP A 270 -22.02 14.35 1.93
CA TRP A 270 -21.00 14.17 2.95
C TRP A 270 -19.65 13.79 2.33
N THR A 271 -18.58 14.08 3.06
CA THR A 271 -17.23 13.66 2.66
C THR A 271 -16.96 12.25 3.18
N GLN A 272 -16.68 11.30 2.28
CA GLN A 272 -16.43 9.93 2.69
C GLN A 272 -15.04 9.74 3.31
N SER A 273 -14.04 10.30 2.63
CA SER A 273 -12.65 10.24 3.06
C SER A 273 -11.95 11.51 2.60
N VAL A 274 -10.96 11.96 3.38
CA VAL A 274 -10.15 13.15 3.07
C VAL A 274 -8.70 12.81 3.33
N SER A 275 -7.82 13.06 2.36
CA SER A 275 -6.38 12.84 2.41
C SER A 275 -5.63 14.14 2.08
N LYS A 276 -4.29 14.10 2.10
CA LYS A 276 -3.47 15.26 1.68
C LYS A 276 -3.67 15.60 0.19
N SER A 277 -4.01 14.62 -0.66
CA SER A 277 -4.03 14.77 -2.11
C SER A 277 -5.43 14.81 -2.73
N GLY A 278 -6.48 14.51 -1.95
CA GLY A 278 -7.85 14.54 -2.44
C GLY A 278 -8.86 14.12 -1.39
N PHE A 279 -10.10 13.96 -1.82
CA PHE A 279 -11.18 13.47 -0.99
C PHE A 279 -12.20 12.73 -1.84
N ARG A 280 -12.95 11.84 -1.21
CA ARG A 280 -14.12 11.20 -1.82
C ARG A 280 -15.36 11.85 -1.27
N ILE A 281 -16.28 12.27 -2.13
CA ILE A 281 -17.53 12.90 -1.75
C ILE A 281 -18.71 12.07 -2.24
N CYS A 282 -19.72 11.96 -1.40
CA CYS A 282 -20.94 11.23 -1.68
C CYS A 282 -22.16 12.12 -1.48
N LEU A 283 -23.24 11.84 -2.21
CA LEU A 283 -24.54 12.49 -2.02
C LEU A 283 -25.70 11.52 -2.27
N LYS A 284 -26.85 11.90 -1.73
CA LYS A 284 -28.16 11.31 -2.03
C LYS A 284 -29.16 12.42 -2.29
N ASP A 285 -30.06 12.16 -3.23
CA ASP A 285 -31.24 12.94 -3.55
C ASP A 285 -32.51 12.07 -3.40
N ILE A 286 -33.71 12.67 -3.36
CA ILE A 286 -34.96 11.88 -3.39
C ILE A 286 -35.17 11.34 -4.80
N GLN A 287 -34.99 10.03 -4.95
CA GLN A 287 -35.05 9.36 -6.24
C GLN A 287 -36.44 8.77 -6.53
N ARG A 288 -36.97 9.07 -7.72
CA ARG A 288 -38.05 8.28 -8.32
C ARG A 288 -37.45 7.11 -9.09
N TYR A 289 -37.64 5.89 -8.59
CA TYR A 289 -37.06 4.67 -9.18
C TYR A 289 -37.58 4.40 -10.61
N ASP A 290 -38.70 4.99 -11.00
CA ASP A 290 -39.38 4.81 -12.28
C ASP A 290 -39.06 5.90 -13.32
N TYR A 291 -38.20 6.89 -13.00
CA TYR A 291 -37.86 7.99 -13.90
C TYR A 291 -36.37 7.96 -14.30
N PRO A 292 -36.02 7.91 -15.60
CA PRO A 292 -34.65 7.68 -16.04
C PRO A 292 -33.72 8.90 -15.92
N ASN A 293 -34.26 10.11 -15.76
CA ASN A 293 -33.49 11.35 -15.77
C ASN A 293 -33.61 12.06 -14.42
N HIS A 294 -32.54 12.01 -13.63
CA HIS A 294 -32.37 12.86 -12.47
C HIS A 294 -31.77 14.20 -12.88
N ASP A 295 -32.10 15.25 -12.14
CA ASP A 295 -31.45 16.54 -12.32
C ASP A 295 -29.99 16.44 -11.86
N PRO A 296 -29.04 17.05 -12.61
CA PRO A 296 -27.67 17.13 -12.18
C PRO A 296 -27.55 17.90 -10.86
N ILE A 297 -26.81 17.33 -9.90
CA ILE A 297 -26.47 18.00 -8.65
C ILE A 297 -25.04 18.51 -8.74
N THR A 298 -24.82 19.75 -8.32
CA THR A 298 -23.47 20.30 -8.18
C THR A 298 -23.14 20.42 -6.70
N VAL A 299 -22.00 19.91 -6.27
CA VAL A 299 -21.53 20.13 -4.90
C VAL A 299 -20.43 21.17 -4.89
N ASN A 300 -20.67 22.28 -4.20
CA ASN A 300 -19.64 23.25 -3.89
C ASN A 300 -18.77 22.69 -2.77
N TYR A 301 -17.44 22.80 -2.92
CA TYR A 301 -16.55 22.49 -1.81
C TYR A 301 -15.49 23.55 -1.58
N LEU A 302 -15.03 23.60 -0.34
CA LEU A 302 -13.99 24.48 0.16
C LEU A 302 -13.01 23.65 0.99
N ALA A 303 -11.74 23.65 0.58
CA ALA A 303 -10.70 22.92 1.29
C ALA A 303 -9.82 23.91 2.08
N ILE A 304 -9.81 23.75 3.40
CA ILE A 304 -9.13 24.62 4.37
C ILE A 304 -7.86 23.92 4.84
N GLY A 305 -6.72 24.58 4.63
CA GLY A 305 -5.43 24.09 5.03
C GLY A 305 -4.32 24.75 4.22
N SER A 306 -3.09 24.43 4.58
CA SER A 306 -1.91 24.94 3.87
C SER A 306 -1.46 23.94 2.82
N ILE A 307 -1.19 24.42 1.62
CA ILE A 307 -0.52 23.63 0.58
C ILE A 307 0.84 23.18 1.11
N ASP A 308 1.23 21.96 0.76
CA ASP A 308 2.52 21.42 1.17
C ASP A 308 3.63 22.33 0.60
N PRO A 309 4.51 22.92 1.44
CA PRO A 309 5.57 23.80 0.95
C PRO A 309 6.61 23.07 0.09
N CYS A 310 6.56 21.74 0.04
CA CYS A 310 7.31 20.93 -0.92
C CYS A 310 6.76 20.97 -2.35
N GLN A 311 5.61 21.61 -2.59
CA GLN A 311 5.06 21.78 -3.92
C GLN A 311 6.04 22.54 -4.83
N GLY A 312 6.44 21.92 -5.94
CA GLY A 312 7.40 22.50 -6.88
C GLY A 312 8.86 22.50 -6.42
N VAL A 313 9.16 21.99 -5.23
CA VAL A 313 10.53 21.90 -4.71
C VAL A 313 11.23 20.70 -5.33
N THR A 314 12.37 20.95 -5.95
CA THR A 314 13.29 19.89 -6.41
C THR A 314 14.50 19.87 -5.50
N CYS A 315 14.70 18.74 -4.81
CA CYS A 315 15.84 18.53 -3.94
C CYS A 315 16.99 17.86 -4.70
N ASN A 316 18.21 18.38 -4.52
CA ASN A 316 19.40 17.83 -5.17
C ASN A 316 19.90 16.56 -4.43
N TYR A 317 20.75 15.79 -5.11
CA TYR A 317 21.45 14.63 -4.54
C TYR A 317 20.53 13.55 -3.95
N TYR A 318 19.37 13.30 -4.57
CA TYR A 318 18.38 12.33 -4.09
C TYR A 318 17.81 12.62 -2.70
N ALA A 319 17.99 13.84 -2.17
CA ALA A 319 17.23 14.25 -1.01
C ALA A 319 15.74 14.34 -1.35
N GLU A 320 14.87 14.04 -0.39
CA GLU A 320 13.44 14.24 -0.50
C GLU A 320 13.03 15.50 0.25
N CYS A 321 12.05 16.22 -0.29
CA CYS A 321 11.52 17.38 0.40
C CYS A 321 10.61 16.93 1.54
N GLU A 322 10.92 17.36 2.75
CA GLU A 322 10.11 17.14 3.93
C GLU A 322 9.67 18.49 4.50
N SER A 323 8.36 18.68 4.63
CA SER A 323 7.77 19.86 5.23
C SER A 323 7.74 19.74 6.75
N SER A 324 8.26 20.76 7.44
CA SER A 324 8.32 20.82 8.91
C SER A 324 7.22 21.72 9.48
N SER A 325 6.77 22.69 8.70
CA SER A 325 5.65 23.57 9.01
C SER A 325 4.91 23.91 7.71
N PRO A 326 3.75 24.59 7.78
CA PRO A 326 3.04 25.09 6.59
C PRO A 326 3.87 25.95 5.62
N THR A 327 4.98 26.55 6.09
CA THR A 327 5.81 27.47 5.29
C THR A 327 7.26 27.01 5.14
N ASN A 328 7.71 26.07 5.98
CA ASN A 328 9.11 25.64 6.03
C ASN A 328 9.24 24.19 5.56
N TYR A 329 10.13 23.98 4.61
CA TYR A 329 10.55 22.66 4.17
C TYR A 329 12.06 22.51 4.30
N ALA A 330 12.52 21.27 4.31
CA ALA A 330 13.93 20.92 4.23
C ALA A 330 14.10 19.72 3.29
N CYS A 331 15.12 19.76 2.44
CA CYS A 331 15.55 18.58 1.71
C CYS A 331 16.34 17.67 2.65
N LYS A 332 15.81 16.49 2.97
CA LYS A 332 16.45 15.54 3.87
C LYS A 332 16.77 14.23 3.16
N CYS A 333 17.83 13.59 3.62
CA CYS A 333 18.21 12.27 3.14
C CYS A 333 17.33 11.23 3.80
N GLN A 334 16.59 10.48 2.99
CA GLN A 334 15.66 9.48 3.48
C GLN A 334 16.39 8.21 3.86
N ALA A 335 16.17 7.72 5.08
CA ALA A 335 16.74 6.46 5.53
C ALA A 335 16.12 5.28 4.76
N CYS A 336 16.94 4.29 4.43
CA CYS A 336 16.48 3.10 3.72
C CYS A 336 15.61 2.22 4.62
N THR A 337 14.35 2.03 4.24
CA THR A 337 13.38 1.18 4.95
C THR A 337 13.23 -0.22 4.34
N GLY A 338 14.16 -0.64 3.47
CA GLY A 338 14.16 -1.95 2.82
C GLY A 338 15.46 -2.27 2.04
N SER A 339 15.55 -3.50 1.53
CA SER A 339 16.69 -4.01 0.73
C SER A 339 16.41 -3.84 -0.77
N GLU A 340 16.49 -2.60 -1.26
CA GLU A 340 16.06 -2.25 -2.62
C GLU A 340 17.22 -2.17 -3.63
N SER A 341 17.30 -3.19 -4.49
CA SER A 341 18.30 -3.45 -5.53
C SER A 341 19.48 -4.34 -5.10
N GLY A 342 20.11 -4.98 -6.09
CA GLY A 342 21.41 -5.64 -5.91
C GLY A 342 22.53 -4.62 -5.66
N PRO A 343 23.70 -5.07 -5.19
CA PRO A 343 24.80 -4.19 -4.85
C PRO A 343 25.30 -3.43 -6.07
N LEU A 344 25.85 -2.24 -5.86
CA LEU A 344 26.51 -1.45 -6.91
C LEU A 344 27.84 -0.91 -6.40
N CYS A 345 28.76 -0.70 -7.33
CA CYS A 345 30.06 -0.11 -7.07
C CYS A 345 30.06 1.34 -7.52
N ASP A 346 30.34 2.26 -6.60
CA ASP A 346 30.56 3.65 -6.96
C ASP A 346 31.98 3.89 -7.52
N ASP A 347 32.19 5.07 -8.09
CA ASP A 347 33.49 5.48 -8.67
C ASP A 347 34.63 5.52 -7.66
N ASN A 348 34.32 5.62 -6.37
CA ASN A 348 35.30 5.60 -5.28
C ASN A 348 35.64 4.17 -4.82
N GLY A 349 35.05 3.14 -5.43
CA GLY A 349 35.29 1.75 -5.08
C GLY A 349 34.54 1.31 -3.82
N VAL A 350 33.49 2.03 -3.42
CA VAL A 350 32.60 1.62 -2.32
C VAL A 350 31.43 0.81 -2.88
N THR A 351 31.19 -0.35 -2.26
CA THR A 351 30.03 -1.18 -2.57
C THR A 351 28.86 -0.76 -1.71
N HIS A 352 27.79 -0.28 -2.33
CA HIS A 352 26.50 -0.01 -1.69
C HIS A 352 25.64 -1.26 -1.82
N LYS A 353 25.00 -1.73 -0.75
CA LYS A 353 24.24 -3.00 -0.81
C LYS A 353 23.00 -2.88 -1.70
N SER A 354 22.53 -1.66 -1.88
CA SER A 354 21.28 -1.33 -2.54
C SER A 354 21.38 0.06 -3.19
N ARG A 355 20.48 0.37 -4.10
CA ARG A 355 20.39 1.67 -4.77
C ARG A 355 19.99 2.74 -3.77
N CYS A 356 19.10 2.40 -2.84
CA CYS A 356 18.75 3.28 -1.73
C CYS A 356 19.98 3.65 -0.90
N GLU A 357 20.84 2.68 -0.55
CA GLU A 357 22.06 2.97 0.22
C GLU A 357 23.00 3.90 -0.56
N TYR A 358 23.10 3.73 -1.88
CA TYR A 358 23.85 4.64 -2.75
C TYR A 358 23.22 6.04 -2.80
N GLU A 359 21.91 6.15 -2.97
CA GLU A 359 21.22 7.45 -3.04
C GLU A 359 21.31 8.19 -1.71
N LEU A 360 21.17 7.47 -0.59
CA LEU A 360 21.41 7.97 0.76
C LEU A 360 22.87 8.41 0.93
N ALA A 361 23.84 7.65 0.42
CA ALA A 361 25.25 8.03 0.47
C ALA A 361 25.54 9.30 -0.37
N VAL A 362 24.99 9.39 -1.59
CA VAL A 362 25.06 10.58 -2.45
C VAL A 362 24.44 11.80 -1.75
N CYS A 363 23.28 11.61 -1.12
CA CYS A 363 22.58 12.64 -0.38
C CYS A 363 23.41 13.14 0.82
N ASN A 364 23.90 12.23 1.64
CA ASN A 364 24.72 12.55 2.82
C ASN A 364 26.04 13.21 2.43
N ALA A 365 26.67 12.75 1.34
CA ALA A 365 27.90 13.31 0.80
C ALA A 365 27.69 14.64 0.07
N LYS A 366 26.44 15.02 -0.25
CA LYS A 366 26.07 16.22 -1.03
C LYS A 366 26.89 16.38 -2.31
N SER A 367 27.20 15.26 -2.96
CA SER A 367 28.04 15.18 -4.14
C SER A 367 27.69 13.96 -4.96
N SER A 368 27.82 14.05 -6.29
CA SER A 368 27.59 12.92 -7.18
C SER A 368 28.71 11.90 -7.00
N LEU A 369 28.43 10.80 -6.32
CA LEU A 369 29.25 9.60 -6.36
C LEU A 369 28.84 8.88 -7.64
N GLY A 370 29.60 8.90 -8.74
CA GLY A 370 29.16 8.21 -9.96
C GLY A 370 29.08 6.68 -9.77
N ILE A 371 28.36 5.99 -10.64
CA ILE A 371 28.27 4.53 -10.61
C ILE A 371 29.32 3.97 -11.58
N LYS A 372 30.31 3.28 -11.04
CA LYS A 372 31.35 2.63 -11.84
C LYS A 372 30.79 1.43 -12.60
N HIS A 373 30.04 0.57 -11.89
CA HIS A 373 29.27 -0.51 -12.47
C HIS A 373 28.24 -1.06 -11.47
N ASN A 374 27.23 -1.76 -11.97
CA ASN A 374 26.34 -2.57 -11.15
C ASN A 374 27.07 -3.84 -10.67
N GLY A 375 26.78 -4.32 -9.46
CA GLY A 375 27.54 -5.36 -8.74
C GLY A 375 28.57 -4.78 -7.76
N GLY A 376 29.02 -5.59 -6.80
CA GLY A 376 30.04 -5.15 -5.83
C GLY A 376 31.39 -4.84 -6.46
N CYS A 377 32.16 -3.93 -5.87
CA CYS A 377 33.45 -3.48 -6.40
C CYS A 377 34.52 -4.58 -6.46
N LYS A 378 34.33 -5.63 -5.66
CA LYS A 378 35.26 -6.76 -5.57
C LYS A 378 34.90 -7.86 -6.56
N PRO A 379 35.88 -8.63 -7.05
CA PRO A 379 35.62 -9.70 -8.00
C PRO A 379 34.71 -10.77 -7.40
N PHE A 380 33.75 -11.24 -8.19
CA PHE A 380 32.95 -12.42 -7.89
C PHE A 380 33.85 -13.65 -7.75
N ILE A 381 33.79 -14.30 -6.59
CA ILE A 381 34.52 -15.53 -6.27
C ILE A 381 33.52 -16.69 -6.29
N LEU A 382 33.89 -17.78 -6.97
CA LEU A 382 33.08 -19.00 -7.04
C LEU A 382 33.97 -20.23 -6.84
N GLU A 383 33.56 -21.09 -5.90
CA GLU A 383 34.03 -22.46 -5.78
C GLU A 383 32.88 -23.42 -6.13
N ARG A 384 33.22 -24.58 -6.68
CA ARG A 384 32.25 -25.63 -6.98
C ARG A 384 32.84 -27.00 -6.73
N GLY A 385 31.97 -27.98 -6.55
CA GLY A 385 32.40 -29.36 -6.43
C GLY A 385 31.23 -30.33 -6.35
N ARG A 386 31.58 -31.58 -6.07
CA ARG A 386 30.65 -32.69 -5.88
C ARG A 386 31.08 -33.47 -4.66
N VAL A 387 30.15 -33.75 -3.75
CA VAL A 387 30.40 -34.55 -2.56
C VAL A 387 29.58 -35.83 -2.59
N ALA A 388 30.17 -36.94 -2.16
CA ALA A 388 29.48 -38.22 -2.00
C ALA A 388 28.94 -38.40 -0.57
N LEU A 389 27.69 -38.84 -0.47
CA LEU A 389 26.96 -39.27 0.72
C LEU A 389 26.42 -40.70 0.49
N ARG A 390 26.09 -41.43 1.57
CA ARG A 390 25.52 -42.79 1.48
C ARG A 390 24.21 -42.89 2.25
N LEU A 391 23.09 -42.81 1.54
CA LEU A 391 21.71 -42.86 2.07
C LEU A 391 21.11 -44.28 1.95
N ASN A 392 21.82 -45.28 2.50
CA ASN A 392 21.42 -46.69 2.44
C ASN A 392 20.52 -47.13 3.60
N ALA A 393 20.99 -46.98 4.84
CA ALA A 393 20.36 -47.46 6.06
C ALA A 393 19.95 -46.31 7.01
N THR A 394 20.24 -45.08 6.63
CA THR A 394 19.92 -43.87 7.38
C THR A 394 19.23 -42.89 6.46
N ASP A 395 18.14 -42.28 6.95
CA ASP A 395 17.35 -41.35 6.15
C ASP A 395 18.10 -40.05 5.86
N VAL A 396 19.05 -39.66 6.75
CA VAL A 396 19.86 -38.44 6.65
C VAL A 396 21.36 -38.74 6.75
N GLN A 397 22.15 -38.07 5.91
CA GLN A 397 23.61 -38.02 6.03
C GLN A 397 24.12 -36.61 5.79
N CYS A 398 25.22 -36.27 6.48
CA CYS A 398 25.88 -34.99 6.32
C CYS A 398 27.39 -35.13 6.17
N LYS A 399 28.02 -34.20 5.46
CA LYS A 399 29.47 -34.15 5.30
C LYS A 399 29.97 -32.71 5.29
N THR A 400 31.06 -32.46 6.00
CA THR A 400 31.76 -31.17 5.94
C THR A 400 32.59 -31.10 4.68
N VAL A 401 32.45 -30.00 3.95
CA VAL A 401 33.21 -29.64 2.76
C VAL A 401 34.13 -28.49 3.12
N SER A 402 35.40 -28.59 2.73
CA SER A 402 36.39 -27.53 2.90
C SER A 402 36.64 -26.84 1.56
N PHE A 403 36.63 -25.51 1.59
CA PHE A 403 37.01 -24.67 0.46
C PHE A 403 38.52 -24.63 0.29
N LYS A 404 39.01 -24.17 -0.86
CA LYS A 404 40.45 -23.91 -1.02
C LYS A 404 40.88 -22.83 -0.03
N GLN A 405 42.10 -22.95 0.48
CA GLN A 405 42.62 -21.98 1.44
C GLN A 405 42.64 -20.57 0.83
N GLY A 406 42.02 -19.61 1.53
CA GLY A 406 41.94 -18.22 1.08
C GLY A 406 40.98 -18.00 -0.11
N ALA A 407 40.12 -18.97 -0.43
CA ALA A 407 39.13 -18.81 -1.49
C ALA A 407 38.20 -17.63 -1.24
N PHE A 408 37.72 -17.48 0.00
CA PHE A 408 36.72 -16.48 0.38
C PHE A 408 37.26 -15.50 1.42
N GLU A 409 36.83 -14.23 1.33
CA GLU A 409 37.20 -13.17 2.26
C GLU A 409 36.51 -13.33 3.61
N SER A 410 37.25 -13.19 4.71
CA SER A 410 36.76 -13.41 6.08
C SER A 410 35.68 -12.42 6.54
N SER A 411 35.63 -11.22 5.96
CA SER A 411 34.66 -10.18 6.34
C SER A 411 33.30 -10.29 5.64
N LYS A 412 33.05 -11.34 4.84
CA LYS A 412 31.85 -11.49 4.02
C LYS A 412 31.23 -12.88 4.14
N GLY A 413 29.90 -12.94 4.08
CA GLY A 413 29.17 -14.22 4.05
C GLY A 413 29.36 -14.97 2.73
N VAL A 414 29.21 -16.29 2.77
CA VAL A 414 29.27 -17.17 1.60
C VAL A 414 27.86 -17.69 1.31
N TYR A 415 27.44 -17.65 0.04
CA TYR A 415 26.20 -18.26 -0.41
C TYR A 415 26.53 -19.64 -0.98
N VAL A 416 25.70 -20.64 -0.68
CA VAL A 416 25.88 -21.99 -1.21
C VAL A 416 24.59 -22.45 -1.88
N GLN A 417 24.74 -22.96 -3.10
CA GLN A 417 23.67 -23.60 -3.87
C GLN A 417 24.00 -25.09 -4.02
N THR A 418 23.03 -25.96 -3.78
CA THR A 418 23.21 -27.42 -3.79
C THR A 418 22.15 -28.13 -4.61
N SER A 419 22.51 -29.25 -5.22
CA SER A 419 21.57 -30.13 -5.91
C SER A 419 21.98 -31.58 -5.79
N ILE A 420 21.00 -32.46 -5.57
CA ILE A 420 21.24 -33.90 -5.53
C ILE A 420 21.41 -34.45 -6.93
N ASN A 421 22.36 -35.38 -7.08
CA ASN A 421 22.57 -36.13 -8.30
C ASN A 421 23.07 -37.56 -8.06
N TYR A 422 22.89 -38.41 -9.08
CA TYR A 422 23.40 -39.78 -9.13
C TYR A 422 24.31 -39.97 -10.35
N PHE A 423 25.28 -39.06 -10.56
CA PHE A 423 26.03 -38.99 -11.82
C PHE A 423 26.73 -40.29 -12.25
N ASN A 424 27.17 -41.10 -11.29
CA ASN A 424 27.94 -42.32 -11.55
C ASN A 424 27.06 -43.57 -11.67
N TYR A 425 25.75 -43.39 -11.77
CA TYR A 425 24.79 -44.48 -11.84
C TYR A 425 24.52 -44.88 -13.30
N THR A 426 24.51 -46.19 -13.55
CA THR A 426 24.35 -46.78 -14.90
C THR A 426 23.23 -47.82 -14.98
N GLY A 427 22.40 -47.95 -13.94
CA GLY A 427 21.29 -48.90 -13.92
C GLY A 427 20.02 -48.34 -14.55
N ASN A 428 18.94 -49.12 -14.52
CA ASN A 428 17.64 -48.78 -15.13
C ASN A 428 16.52 -48.46 -14.12
N PHE A 429 16.83 -48.37 -12.82
CA PHE A 429 15.92 -47.85 -11.79
C PHE A 429 16.04 -46.31 -11.66
N THR A 430 15.00 -45.64 -11.17
CA THR A 430 15.00 -44.19 -10.85
C THR A 430 15.03 -44.01 -9.34
N HIS A 431 15.88 -43.14 -8.80
CA HIS A 431 15.97 -42.95 -7.35
C HIS A 431 14.71 -42.32 -6.75
N ASP A 432 14.45 -42.57 -5.46
CA ASP A 432 13.45 -41.80 -4.73
C ASP A 432 13.92 -40.33 -4.61
N ALA A 433 12.97 -39.40 -4.57
CA ALA A 433 13.28 -37.99 -4.39
C ALA A 433 14.11 -37.79 -3.11
N ALA A 434 15.02 -36.83 -3.13
CA ALA A 434 15.81 -36.48 -1.96
C ALA A 434 16.01 -34.97 -1.92
N VAL A 435 16.19 -34.43 -0.73
CA VAL A 435 16.38 -33.00 -0.47
C VAL A 435 17.74 -32.74 0.16
N THR A 436 18.28 -31.55 -0.04
CA THR A 436 19.58 -31.15 0.49
C THR A 436 19.54 -29.75 1.08
N TRP A 437 20.33 -29.55 2.13
CA TRP A 437 20.50 -28.27 2.80
C TRP A 437 21.94 -28.11 3.28
N VAL A 438 22.29 -26.89 3.69
CA VAL A 438 23.60 -26.57 4.26
C VAL A 438 23.49 -26.09 5.71
N GLU A 439 24.56 -26.29 6.44
CA GLU A 439 24.73 -25.93 7.85
C GLU A 439 26.12 -25.31 8.05
N ASN A 440 26.25 -24.43 9.05
CA ASN A 440 27.55 -23.88 9.48
C ASN A 440 28.39 -23.33 8.31
N VAL A 441 27.78 -22.47 7.48
CA VAL A 441 28.43 -21.89 6.31
C VAL A 441 29.43 -20.83 6.76
N ALA A 442 30.71 -21.15 6.63
CA ALA A 442 31.85 -20.27 6.93
C ALA A 442 32.69 -20.04 5.67
N THR A 443 33.66 -19.13 5.75
CA THR A 443 34.55 -18.81 4.62
C THR A 443 35.58 -19.89 4.31
N SER A 444 35.79 -20.85 5.22
CA SER A 444 36.68 -21.99 5.05
C SER A 444 35.96 -23.31 4.78
N THR A 445 34.73 -23.47 5.29
CA THR A 445 34.02 -24.75 5.30
C THR A 445 32.52 -24.52 5.31
N PHE A 446 31.77 -25.52 4.87
CA PHE A 446 30.35 -25.66 5.15
C PHE A 446 30.02 -27.14 5.36
N LYS A 447 28.92 -27.43 6.03
CA LYS A 447 28.39 -28.79 6.15
C LYS A 447 27.20 -28.92 5.21
N VAL A 448 27.17 -29.97 4.41
CA VAL A 448 26.05 -30.27 3.52
C VAL A 448 25.40 -31.57 3.94
N CYS A 449 24.08 -31.56 3.94
CA CYS A 449 23.25 -32.67 4.36
C CYS A 449 22.27 -33.06 3.24
N ALA A 450 21.85 -34.31 3.24
CA ALA A 450 20.81 -34.80 2.36
C ALA A 450 19.88 -35.77 3.10
N LEU A 451 18.59 -35.73 2.75
CA LEU A 451 17.55 -36.64 3.23
C LEU A 451 16.84 -37.29 2.05
N LYS A 452 16.72 -38.62 2.06
CA LYS A 452 15.96 -39.38 1.05
C LYS A 452 14.49 -39.49 1.45
N ALA A 453 13.57 -39.22 0.53
CA ALA A 453 12.13 -39.36 0.75
C ALA A 453 11.75 -40.85 0.99
N GLY A 454 10.80 -41.07 1.89
CA GLY A 454 10.33 -42.40 2.28
C GLY A 454 11.08 -42.99 3.48
N ARG A 455 10.57 -44.11 4.04
CA ARG A 455 11.01 -44.68 5.32
C ARG A 455 12.21 -45.66 5.24
N ALA A 456 13.08 -45.48 4.24
CA ALA A 456 14.16 -46.44 3.90
C ALA A 456 13.72 -47.92 3.77
N GLU A 457 12.42 -48.20 3.58
CA GLU A 457 11.87 -49.55 3.49
C GLU A 457 12.21 -50.26 2.17
N ARG A 458 12.58 -49.49 1.13
CA ARG A 458 12.91 -50.01 -0.20
C ARG A 458 14.41 -50.03 -0.42
N TRP A 459 14.91 -51.19 -0.89
CA TRP A 459 16.31 -51.37 -1.26
C TRP A 459 16.66 -50.46 -2.44
N THR A 460 17.70 -49.63 -2.29
CA THR A 460 18.27 -48.80 -3.36
C THR A 460 19.42 -49.56 -4.03
N PRO A 461 19.30 -49.93 -5.32
CA PRO A 461 20.24 -50.86 -5.97
C PRO A 461 21.71 -50.44 -6.10
N ASP A 462 22.04 -49.19 -5.77
CA ASP A 462 23.38 -48.60 -5.81
C ASP A 462 24.04 -48.50 -4.41
N HIS A 463 23.47 -49.16 -3.40
CA HIS A 463 23.83 -48.99 -1.98
C HIS A 463 23.67 -47.53 -1.48
N GLY A 464 22.72 -46.78 -2.04
CA GLY A 464 22.35 -45.43 -1.60
C GLY A 464 23.42 -44.39 -1.89
N LEU A 465 24.26 -44.59 -2.91
CA LEU A 465 25.35 -43.69 -3.26
C LEU A 465 24.78 -42.40 -3.87
N THR A 466 24.64 -41.39 -3.03
CA THR A 466 24.03 -40.10 -3.40
C THR A 466 25.11 -39.04 -3.50
N PHE A 467 25.06 -38.20 -4.53
CA PHE A 467 25.98 -37.07 -4.66
C PHE A 467 25.23 -35.75 -4.47
N VAL A 468 25.92 -34.76 -3.93
CA VAL A 468 25.46 -33.38 -3.88
C VAL A 468 26.46 -32.51 -4.63
N ASP A 469 25.99 -31.91 -5.71
CA ASP A 469 26.72 -30.86 -6.41
C ASP A 469 26.54 -29.56 -5.64
N PHE A 470 27.62 -28.79 -5.49
CA PHE A 470 27.56 -27.49 -4.85
C PHE A 470 28.26 -26.41 -5.68
N VAL A 471 27.73 -25.20 -5.55
CA VAL A 471 28.35 -23.95 -5.99
C VAL A 471 28.32 -23.00 -4.80
N ALA A 472 29.49 -22.63 -4.30
CA ALA A 472 29.67 -21.65 -3.25
C ALA A 472 30.23 -20.36 -3.84
N PHE A 473 29.71 -19.21 -3.42
CA PHE A 473 30.15 -17.94 -3.98
C PHE A 473 30.07 -16.78 -2.98
N GLN A 474 30.87 -15.76 -3.24
CA GLN A 474 30.79 -14.44 -2.59
C GLN A 474 30.50 -13.37 -3.63
N GLU A 475 29.63 -12.43 -3.28
CA GLU A 475 29.08 -11.39 -4.17
C GLU A 475 28.17 -11.95 -5.28
N SER A 476 27.52 -11.06 -6.03
CA SER A 476 26.75 -11.43 -7.23
C SER A 476 27.54 -11.09 -8.51
N PRO A 477 27.59 -11.97 -9.51
CA PRO A 477 28.19 -11.63 -10.80
C PRO A 477 27.32 -10.63 -11.56
N VAL A 478 27.91 -9.89 -12.51
CA VAL A 478 27.18 -8.96 -13.39
C VAL A 478 26.04 -9.70 -14.10
N GLY A 479 24.83 -9.16 -14.02
CA GLY A 479 23.63 -9.77 -14.61
C GLY A 479 22.91 -10.80 -13.72
N ALA A 480 23.33 -10.90 -12.45
CA ALA A 480 22.70 -11.71 -11.43
C ALA A 480 22.39 -10.90 -10.16
N LEU A 481 21.37 -11.35 -9.43
CA LEU A 481 21.04 -10.92 -8.08
C LEU A 481 21.14 -12.14 -7.16
N SER A 482 21.64 -11.98 -5.95
CA SER A 482 21.62 -13.04 -4.94
C SER A 482 21.29 -12.49 -3.57
N GLY A 483 20.75 -13.33 -2.70
CA GLY A 483 20.39 -12.92 -1.36
C GLY A 483 20.07 -14.09 -0.45
N ARG A 484 19.64 -13.74 0.75
CA ARG A 484 19.11 -14.64 1.76
C ARG A 484 17.71 -14.19 2.12
N ILE A 485 16.78 -15.12 2.22
CA ILE A 485 15.46 -14.85 2.75
C ILE A 485 15.26 -15.66 4.03
N GLN A 486 14.88 -14.96 5.09
CA GLN A 486 14.53 -15.60 6.35
C GLN A 486 13.11 -16.16 6.20
N MET A 487 12.95 -17.48 6.30
CA MET A 487 11.62 -18.07 6.38
C MET A 487 10.98 -17.72 7.73
N PRO A 488 9.64 -17.73 7.85
CA PRO A 488 8.96 -17.43 9.11
C PRO A 488 9.61 -18.16 10.26
N SER A 489 9.94 -17.41 11.32
CA SER A 489 10.87 -17.85 12.35
C SER A 489 10.46 -19.16 13.02
N LYS A 490 9.17 -19.50 13.01
CA LYS A 490 8.60 -20.74 13.55
C LYS A 490 7.48 -21.25 12.64
N TRP A 491 7.54 -22.51 12.25
CA TRP A 491 6.43 -23.21 11.57
C TRP A 491 6.40 -24.69 11.96
N TRP A 492 5.21 -25.31 11.95
CA TRP A 492 4.95 -26.61 12.60
C TRP A 492 4.25 -27.64 11.70
N ASP A 493 3.67 -27.22 10.57
CA ASP A 493 3.12 -28.11 9.54
C ASP A 493 3.02 -27.35 8.20
N GLY A 494 3.07 -28.08 7.10
CA GLY A 494 2.54 -27.66 5.82
C GLY A 494 3.55 -27.03 4.87
N THR A 495 3.13 -25.99 4.15
CA THR A 495 4.03 -25.21 3.30
C THR A 495 4.18 -23.81 3.89
N THR A 496 5.40 -23.31 3.94
CA THR A 496 5.69 -21.92 4.25
C THR A 496 6.34 -21.23 3.06
N CYS A 497 5.97 -19.99 2.79
CA CYS A 497 6.41 -19.27 1.60
C CYS A 497 6.76 -17.83 1.94
N GLU A 498 7.81 -17.32 1.30
CA GLU A 498 8.24 -15.93 1.44
C GLU A 498 8.52 -15.30 0.08
N LYS A 499 8.08 -14.06 -0.09
CA LYS A 499 8.16 -13.36 -1.37
C LYS A 499 9.48 -12.64 -1.52
N VAL A 500 10.15 -12.87 -2.66
CA VAL A 500 11.31 -12.12 -3.12
C VAL A 500 10.88 -11.17 -4.22
N SER A 501 11.04 -9.86 -4.01
CA SER A 501 10.74 -8.84 -5.03
C SER A 501 12.02 -8.22 -5.57
N PHE A 502 12.13 -8.07 -6.88
CA PHE A 502 13.21 -7.35 -7.56
C PHE A 502 12.74 -5.93 -7.87
N TYR A 503 13.30 -4.94 -7.17
CA TYR A 503 12.93 -3.53 -7.33
C TYR A 503 13.63 -2.84 -8.53
N THR A 504 14.13 -3.61 -9.49
CA THR A 504 14.91 -3.12 -10.64
C THR A 504 14.41 -3.77 -11.93
N THR A 505 14.51 -3.07 -13.07
CA THR A 505 14.29 -3.65 -14.41
C THR A 505 15.45 -4.55 -14.87
N THR A 506 16.15 -5.19 -13.93
CA THR A 506 17.36 -5.99 -14.19
C THR A 506 17.10 -7.11 -15.20
N PHE A 507 15.92 -7.74 -15.13
CA PHE A 507 15.56 -8.80 -16.05
C PHE A 507 14.48 -8.33 -17.03
N SER A 508 14.78 -8.46 -18.33
CA SER A 508 13.81 -8.24 -19.40
C SER A 508 12.81 -9.40 -19.55
N THR A 509 13.14 -10.56 -18.97
CA THR A 509 12.42 -11.84 -19.05
C THR A 509 12.48 -12.51 -17.69
N VAL A 510 11.72 -13.59 -17.47
CA VAL A 510 11.83 -14.39 -16.24
C VAL A 510 13.28 -14.92 -16.12
N PRO A 511 14.00 -14.66 -15.01
CA PRO A 511 15.35 -15.15 -14.80
C PRO A 511 15.37 -16.62 -14.39
N TYR A 512 16.53 -17.26 -14.49
CA TYR A 512 16.80 -18.54 -13.83
C TYR A 512 16.96 -18.28 -12.34
N VAL A 513 16.28 -19.06 -11.49
CA VAL A 513 16.34 -18.93 -10.04
C VAL A 513 16.80 -20.26 -9.44
N LEU A 514 17.79 -20.21 -8.56
CA LEU A 514 18.26 -21.36 -7.78
C LEU A 514 18.09 -21.07 -6.29
N LEU A 515 17.63 -22.06 -5.54
CA LEU A 515 17.36 -21.99 -4.11
C LEU A 515 18.11 -23.09 -3.36
N THR A 516 18.53 -22.81 -2.12
CA THR A 516 19.07 -23.80 -1.19
C THR A 516 18.78 -23.39 0.24
N ALA A 517 18.27 -24.33 1.04
CA ALA A 517 18.03 -24.11 2.47
C ALA A 517 19.35 -24.11 3.27
N GLU A 518 19.46 -23.19 4.21
CA GLU A 518 20.54 -23.05 5.19
C GLU A 518 19.92 -23.10 6.60
N HIS A 519 20.30 -24.12 7.37
CA HIS A 519 19.79 -24.34 8.72
C HIS A 519 20.71 -23.67 9.74
N ASN A 520 20.16 -22.80 10.57
CA ASN A 520 20.91 -22.19 11.67
C ASN A 520 20.89 -23.05 12.94
N VAL A 521 19.85 -23.87 13.13
CA VAL A 521 19.80 -24.87 14.20
C VAL A 521 20.45 -26.16 13.68
N LEU A 522 21.66 -26.43 14.15
CA LEU A 522 22.50 -27.48 13.57
C LEU A 522 22.03 -28.90 13.95
N GLY A 523 22.08 -29.83 12.98
CA GLY A 523 21.87 -31.25 13.23
C GLY A 523 20.41 -31.68 13.41
N GLN A 524 19.45 -30.78 13.18
CA GLN A 524 18.03 -31.10 13.24
C GLN A 524 17.56 -31.73 11.93
N LYS A 525 17.53 -33.07 11.91
CA LYS A 525 17.05 -33.82 10.74
C LYS A 525 15.58 -33.57 10.41
N HIS A 526 14.79 -33.15 11.41
CA HIS A 526 13.38 -32.81 11.21
C HIS A 526 13.21 -31.55 10.36
N ASP A 527 14.22 -30.68 10.27
CA ASP A 527 14.18 -29.47 9.44
C ASP A 527 14.31 -29.72 7.94
N ALA A 528 14.48 -30.97 7.53
CA ALA A 528 14.56 -31.31 6.12
C ALA A 528 13.25 -30.96 5.39
N ALA A 529 13.38 -30.12 4.36
CA ALA A 529 12.25 -29.64 3.57
C ALA A 529 12.59 -29.66 2.07
N THR A 530 11.57 -29.82 1.24
CA THR A 530 11.64 -29.44 -0.17
C THR A 530 11.74 -27.93 -0.28
N VAL A 531 12.35 -27.43 -1.35
CA VAL A 531 12.44 -26.00 -1.64
C VAL A 531 12.22 -25.75 -3.12
N TRP A 532 11.29 -24.85 -3.45
CA TRP A 532 10.97 -24.53 -4.83
C TRP A 532 10.55 -23.07 -5.02
N VAL A 533 10.49 -22.66 -6.28
CA VAL A 533 10.13 -21.30 -6.70
C VAL A 533 8.67 -21.28 -7.14
N GLU A 534 7.87 -20.38 -6.59
CA GLU A 534 6.48 -20.13 -6.98
C GLU A 534 6.34 -18.81 -7.72
N ASN A 535 5.50 -18.82 -8.75
CA ASN A 535 5.13 -17.66 -9.55
C ASN A 535 6.33 -16.81 -10.00
N PRO A 536 7.36 -17.39 -10.65
CA PRO A 536 8.55 -16.65 -11.07
C PRO A 536 8.19 -15.59 -12.13
N LYS A 537 8.63 -14.36 -11.89
CA LYS A 537 8.42 -13.20 -12.77
C LYS A 537 9.75 -12.48 -13.00
N LYS A 538 9.75 -11.55 -13.96
CA LYS A 538 10.92 -10.71 -14.25
C LYS A 538 11.30 -9.79 -13.08
N ASP A 539 10.37 -9.54 -12.17
CA ASP A 539 10.44 -8.59 -11.06
C ASP A 539 10.31 -9.28 -9.69
N GLY A 540 10.41 -10.61 -9.62
CA GLY A 540 10.42 -11.33 -8.35
C GLY A 540 9.96 -12.78 -8.48
N PHE A 541 9.88 -13.46 -7.34
CA PHE A 541 9.35 -14.81 -7.19
C PHE A 541 8.92 -15.05 -5.74
N THR A 542 8.28 -16.17 -5.46
CA THR A 542 8.01 -16.63 -4.09
C THR A 542 8.86 -17.87 -3.82
N ALA A 543 9.61 -17.91 -2.72
CA ALA A 543 10.34 -19.10 -2.29
C ALA A 543 9.47 -19.88 -1.30
N CYS A 544 9.27 -21.17 -1.54
CA CYS A 544 8.45 -22.02 -0.68
C CYS A 544 9.25 -23.20 -0.14
N LEU A 545 8.96 -23.59 1.10
CA LEU A 545 9.44 -24.82 1.73
C LEU A 545 8.28 -25.64 2.24
N ARG A 546 8.42 -26.96 2.15
CA ARG A 546 7.50 -27.92 2.77
C ARG A 546 8.27 -29.08 3.39
N GLU A 547 7.83 -29.50 4.57
CA GLU A 547 8.54 -30.48 5.38
C GLU A 547 8.49 -31.84 4.69
N MET A 548 9.53 -32.65 4.91
CA MET A 548 9.59 -33.98 4.32
C MET A 548 8.66 -34.99 5.00
N GLN A 549 8.26 -34.73 6.25
CA GLN A 549 7.39 -35.61 7.02
C GLN A 549 6.54 -34.78 7.98
N ASN A 550 5.22 -34.77 7.75
CA ASN A 550 4.27 -34.02 8.57
C ASN A 550 4.40 -34.41 10.06
N PHE A 551 4.31 -33.41 10.94
CA PHE A 551 4.37 -33.53 12.40
C PHE A 551 5.76 -33.84 12.97
N ASP A 552 6.83 -33.54 12.22
CA ASP A 552 8.21 -33.80 12.65
C ASP A 552 8.77 -32.78 13.66
N GLY A 553 7.98 -31.76 13.99
CA GLY A 553 8.24 -30.85 15.11
C GLY A 553 8.26 -29.39 14.71
N LEU A 554 8.92 -28.56 15.52
CA LEU A 554 9.07 -27.14 15.27
C LEU A 554 10.27 -26.90 14.36
N HIS A 555 10.02 -26.28 13.22
CA HIS A 555 11.07 -25.72 12.38
C HIS A 555 11.39 -24.29 12.81
N GLU A 556 12.67 -23.99 13.07
CA GLU A 556 13.09 -22.67 13.55
C GLU A 556 14.36 -22.17 12.83
N ASN A 557 14.38 -20.88 12.51
CA ASN A 557 15.56 -20.17 11.96
C ASN A 557 16.14 -20.77 10.66
N ILE A 558 15.29 -21.15 9.71
CA ILE A 558 15.71 -21.59 8.37
C ILE A 558 15.86 -20.38 7.44
N ILE A 559 16.98 -20.29 6.75
CA ILE A 559 17.25 -19.28 5.71
C ILE A 559 17.23 -19.98 4.35
N VAL A 560 16.75 -19.32 3.30
CA VAL A 560 16.96 -19.77 1.91
C VAL A 560 17.95 -18.84 1.22
N ASN A 561 19.07 -19.41 0.79
CA ASN A 561 20.00 -18.76 -0.12
C ASN A 561 19.43 -18.82 -1.54
N TRP A 562 19.39 -17.68 -2.22
CA TRP A 562 18.89 -17.61 -3.59
C TRP A 562 19.85 -16.87 -4.51
N ILE A 563 19.85 -17.26 -5.78
CA ILE A 563 20.48 -16.52 -6.88
C ILE A 563 19.54 -16.51 -8.10
N ALA A 564 19.30 -15.33 -8.65
CA ALA A 564 18.53 -15.09 -9.85
C ALA A 564 19.43 -14.50 -10.94
N PHE A 565 19.43 -15.04 -12.15
CA PHE A 565 20.30 -14.58 -13.23
C PHE A 565 19.70 -14.82 -14.61
N LYS A 566 20.05 -13.97 -15.59
CA LYS A 566 19.70 -14.21 -17.01
C LYS A 566 20.84 -14.92 -17.75
N SER A 567 22.06 -14.48 -17.48
CA SER A 567 23.29 -15.01 -18.04
C SER A 567 24.42 -14.81 -17.04
N LEU A 568 25.38 -15.71 -17.02
CA LEU A 568 26.56 -15.61 -16.18
C LEU A 568 27.80 -15.25 -17.02
N PRO A 569 28.80 -14.57 -16.45
CA PRO A 569 30.04 -14.24 -17.16
C PRO A 569 30.68 -15.47 -17.82
N SER A 570 31.10 -15.35 -19.08
CA SER A 570 31.67 -16.46 -19.87
C SER A 570 32.87 -17.13 -19.20
N LYS A 571 33.66 -16.37 -18.43
CA LYS A 571 34.79 -16.87 -17.61
C LYS A 571 34.41 -17.96 -16.60
N LEU A 572 33.13 -18.03 -16.21
CA LEU A 572 32.64 -19.06 -15.28
C LEU A 572 32.38 -20.40 -15.97
N LEU A 573 32.46 -20.46 -17.31
CA LEU A 573 32.16 -21.67 -18.09
C LEU A 573 30.81 -22.28 -17.71
N ALA A 574 29.83 -21.39 -17.46
CA ALA A 574 28.50 -21.73 -17.02
C ALA A 574 27.52 -21.67 -18.20
N ARG A 575 26.58 -22.62 -18.23
CA ARG A 575 25.43 -22.65 -19.13
C ARG A 575 24.16 -22.84 -18.33
N GLN A 576 23.05 -22.39 -18.88
CA GLN A 576 21.75 -22.43 -18.24
C GLN A 576 20.66 -22.90 -19.19
N LYS A 577 19.67 -23.63 -18.66
CA LYS A 577 18.55 -24.18 -19.45
C LYS A 577 17.29 -24.29 -18.60
N PHE A 578 16.15 -24.00 -19.20
CA PHE A 578 14.84 -24.35 -18.65
C PHE A 578 14.42 -25.70 -19.21
N ILE A 579 13.86 -26.55 -18.35
CA ILE A 579 13.27 -27.84 -18.71
C ILE A 579 11.80 -27.78 -18.34
N ASP A 580 10.92 -28.01 -19.30
CA ASP A 580 9.46 -27.92 -19.12
C ASP A 580 8.89 -29.31 -18.89
N PHE A 581 8.27 -29.51 -17.73
CA PHE A 581 7.51 -30.70 -17.40
C PHE A 581 6.01 -30.37 -17.44
N PRO A 582 5.31 -30.68 -18.54
CA PRO A 582 3.89 -30.36 -18.66
C PRO A 582 2.99 -31.20 -17.73
N ASN A 583 3.49 -32.34 -17.25
CA ASN A 583 2.80 -33.27 -16.34
C ASN A 583 1.39 -33.66 -16.80
N SER A 584 1.18 -33.78 -18.11
CA SER A 584 -0.12 -34.09 -18.73
C SER A 584 -0.55 -35.55 -18.56
N ASP A 585 0.40 -36.46 -18.39
CA ASP A 585 0.18 -37.90 -18.23
C ASP A 585 0.54 -38.34 -16.81
N LEU A 586 0.02 -39.47 -16.35
CA LEU A 586 0.44 -40.03 -15.06
C LEU A 586 1.93 -40.42 -15.09
N PRO A 587 2.69 -40.21 -13.99
CA PRO A 587 4.10 -40.57 -13.95
C PRO A 587 4.23 -42.10 -13.98
N GLN A 588 5.24 -42.59 -14.69
CA GLN A 588 5.38 -44.01 -14.94
C GLN A 588 5.85 -44.76 -13.68
N ALA A 589 5.24 -45.92 -13.41
CA ALA A 589 5.66 -46.81 -12.33
C ALA A 589 7.14 -47.22 -12.46
N GLY A 590 7.62 -47.40 -13.70
CA GLY A 590 9.03 -47.70 -13.99
C GLY A 590 10.01 -46.57 -13.63
N TYR A 591 9.52 -45.34 -13.44
CA TYR A 591 10.29 -44.19 -12.94
C TYR A 591 9.97 -43.89 -11.48
N HIS A 592 9.49 -44.87 -10.73
CA HIS A 592 9.05 -44.72 -9.33
C HIS A 592 8.04 -43.57 -9.16
N ASN A 593 7.17 -43.39 -10.15
CA ASN A 593 6.19 -42.30 -10.20
C ASN A 593 6.84 -40.91 -10.15
N ALA A 594 8.00 -40.75 -10.79
CA ALA A 594 8.62 -39.46 -11.11
C ALA A 594 8.40 -39.10 -12.58
N TYR A 595 8.45 -37.80 -12.89
CA TYR A 595 8.63 -37.32 -14.25
C TYR A 595 10.10 -37.08 -14.49
N CYS A 596 10.65 -37.64 -15.57
CA CYS A 596 12.07 -37.51 -15.88
C CYS A 596 12.31 -37.24 -17.35
N GLU A 597 13.25 -36.35 -17.65
CA GLU A 597 13.65 -35.99 -19.01
C GLU A 597 15.17 -36.07 -19.17
N THR A 598 15.64 -36.67 -20.26
CA THR A 598 17.07 -36.69 -20.63
C THR A 598 17.36 -35.51 -21.55
N VAL A 599 18.28 -34.66 -21.12
CA VAL A 599 18.55 -33.37 -21.74
C VAL A 599 19.98 -33.36 -22.29
N PRO A 600 20.18 -33.20 -23.62
CA PRO A 600 21.51 -33.12 -24.19
C PRO A 600 22.14 -31.74 -23.92
N PHE A 601 23.46 -31.71 -23.70
CA PHE A 601 24.22 -30.47 -23.53
C PHE A 601 24.46 -29.71 -24.85
N GLY A 602 24.26 -30.37 -25.99
CA GLY A 602 24.55 -29.84 -27.33
C GLY A 602 26.05 -29.76 -27.68
N LYS A 603 26.94 -29.85 -26.69
CA LYS A 603 28.39 -30.07 -26.86
C LYS A 603 28.89 -31.02 -25.78
N THR A 604 29.91 -31.81 -26.09
CA THR A 604 30.53 -32.73 -25.13
C THR A 604 31.44 -31.96 -24.18
N TYR A 605 31.21 -32.14 -22.88
CA TYR A 605 32.15 -31.67 -21.84
C TYR A 605 33.38 -32.58 -21.77
N ALA A 606 34.54 -32.02 -21.48
CA ALA A 606 35.77 -32.78 -21.29
C ALA A 606 35.73 -33.67 -20.04
N SER A 607 34.96 -33.26 -19.03
CA SER A 607 34.72 -33.97 -17.78
C SER A 607 33.30 -33.74 -17.31
N THR A 608 32.75 -34.66 -16.51
CA THR A 608 31.38 -34.55 -15.99
C THR A 608 31.16 -33.18 -15.32
N PRO A 609 30.21 -32.36 -15.82
CA PRO A 609 29.98 -31.03 -15.28
C PRO A 609 29.32 -31.08 -13.90
N THR A 610 29.39 -29.96 -13.18
CA THR A 610 28.57 -29.72 -11.97
C THR A 610 27.23 -29.17 -12.41
N ILE A 611 26.13 -29.72 -11.91
CA ILE A 611 24.77 -29.30 -12.25
C ILE A 611 24.00 -28.95 -10.98
N ILE A 612 23.45 -27.74 -10.94
CA ILE A 612 22.49 -27.30 -9.91
C ILE A 612 21.13 -27.14 -10.55
N VAL A 613 20.09 -27.72 -9.96
CA VAL A 613 18.70 -27.53 -10.40
C VAL A 613 17.82 -26.95 -9.31
N SER A 614 16.79 -26.22 -9.73
CA SER A 614 15.71 -25.77 -8.84
C SER A 614 14.39 -25.78 -9.60
N ALA A 615 13.36 -26.36 -8.98
CA ALA A 615 12.03 -26.43 -9.56
C ALA A 615 11.29 -25.11 -9.40
N SER A 616 10.43 -24.80 -10.37
CA SER A 616 9.56 -23.64 -10.39
C SER A 616 8.15 -24.02 -10.85
N HIS A 617 7.15 -23.38 -10.24
CA HIS A 617 5.74 -23.67 -10.44
C HIS A 617 4.95 -22.35 -10.50
N ASN A 618 3.78 -22.36 -11.15
CA ASN A 618 2.90 -21.20 -11.22
C ASN A 618 1.53 -21.59 -10.65
N SER A 619 1.12 -20.93 -9.57
CA SER A 619 -0.14 -21.21 -8.90
C SER A 619 -1.34 -20.55 -9.62
N GLY A 620 -2.52 -21.16 -9.56
CA GLY A 620 -3.77 -20.62 -10.12
C GLY A 620 -4.89 -20.55 -9.07
N THR A 621 -5.94 -19.75 -9.32
CA THR A 621 -7.12 -19.66 -8.45
C THR A 621 -8.34 -20.33 -9.11
N GLY A 622 -8.98 -21.28 -8.43
CA GLY A 622 -10.21 -21.97 -8.88
C GLY A 622 -10.06 -23.49 -9.03
N ALA A 623 -11.15 -24.20 -9.30
CA ALA A 623 -11.18 -25.68 -9.39
C ALA A 623 -10.39 -26.27 -10.58
N GLU A 624 -10.15 -25.45 -11.61
CA GLU A 624 -9.34 -25.78 -12.79
C GLU A 624 -7.94 -25.16 -12.72
N GLY A 625 -7.61 -24.43 -11.65
CA GLY A 625 -6.32 -23.79 -11.46
C GLY A 625 -5.22 -24.76 -11.02
N ASN A 626 -3.97 -24.36 -11.23
CA ASN A 626 -2.81 -25.04 -10.64
C ASN A 626 -2.85 -24.92 -9.11
N MET A 627 -2.34 -25.94 -8.42
CA MET A 627 -2.38 -26.05 -6.96
C MET A 627 -1.67 -24.85 -6.30
N ILE A 628 -2.34 -24.27 -5.30
CA ILE A 628 -1.71 -23.21 -4.51
C ILE A 628 -0.59 -23.79 -3.63
N PRO A 629 0.45 -23.00 -3.29
CA PRO A 629 1.66 -23.51 -2.64
C PRO A 629 1.37 -24.24 -1.32
N GLU A 630 0.34 -23.82 -0.58
CA GLU A 630 -0.10 -24.40 0.69
C GLU A 630 -0.40 -25.90 0.60
N TYR A 631 -0.78 -26.38 -0.59
CA TYR A 631 -1.13 -27.78 -0.85
C TYR A 631 -0.11 -28.50 -1.74
N ASN A 632 0.99 -27.84 -2.10
CA ASN A 632 1.99 -28.39 -3.00
C ASN A 632 3.33 -28.69 -2.30
N THR A 633 4.12 -29.57 -2.89
CA THR A 633 5.53 -29.85 -2.58
C THR A 633 6.20 -30.22 -3.88
N ILE A 634 7.42 -29.76 -4.13
CA ILE A 634 8.12 -30.11 -5.36
C ILE A 634 9.58 -30.43 -5.04
N ALA A 635 10.01 -31.63 -5.43
CA ALA A 635 11.39 -32.05 -5.34
C ALA A 635 11.96 -32.27 -6.74
N SER A 636 13.16 -31.74 -7.00
CA SER A 636 13.90 -31.95 -8.24
C SER A 636 15.29 -32.49 -7.96
N TRP A 637 15.74 -33.45 -8.75
CA TRP A 637 17.09 -34.00 -8.68
C TRP A 637 17.61 -34.41 -10.06
N ILE A 638 18.89 -34.74 -10.12
CA ILE A 638 19.53 -35.25 -11.34
C ILE A 638 19.76 -36.76 -11.22
N GLU A 639 19.13 -37.54 -12.09
CA GLU A 639 19.20 -39.00 -12.09
C GLU A 639 20.52 -39.53 -12.66
N HIS A 640 21.11 -38.85 -13.64
CA HIS A 640 22.44 -39.19 -14.15
C HIS A 640 23.08 -37.97 -14.82
N ILE A 641 24.42 -37.97 -14.92
CA ILE A 641 25.18 -36.95 -15.64
C ILE A 641 26.29 -37.64 -16.41
N THR A 642 26.26 -37.52 -17.73
CA THR A 642 27.35 -37.96 -18.61
C THR A 642 28.15 -36.74 -19.07
N ASN A 643 29.02 -36.93 -20.08
CA ASN A 643 29.69 -35.81 -20.74
C ASN A 643 28.85 -35.19 -21.87
N THR A 644 27.74 -35.84 -22.27
CA THR A 644 26.91 -35.45 -23.42
C THR A 644 25.49 -35.03 -23.04
N ASP A 645 25.00 -35.50 -21.89
CA ASP A 645 23.63 -35.31 -21.42
C ASP A 645 23.53 -35.45 -19.90
N TYR A 646 22.37 -35.10 -19.37
CA TYR A 646 21.97 -35.36 -18.00
C TYR A 646 20.48 -35.70 -17.98
N ARG A 647 20.05 -36.48 -16.99
CA ARG A 647 18.61 -36.74 -16.77
C ARG A 647 18.15 -36.02 -15.53
N VAL A 648 17.18 -35.14 -15.69
CA VAL A 648 16.53 -34.42 -14.59
C VAL A 648 15.20 -35.09 -14.27
N CYS A 649 14.90 -35.22 -12.99
CA CYS A 649 13.64 -35.78 -12.50
C CYS A 649 12.96 -34.84 -11.52
N ILE A 650 11.63 -34.88 -11.48
CA ILE A 650 10.79 -34.17 -10.52
C ILE A 650 9.73 -35.09 -9.91
N LYS A 651 9.31 -34.75 -8.69
CA LYS A 651 8.11 -35.27 -8.02
C LYS A 651 7.36 -34.13 -7.37
N GLU A 652 6.04 -34.19 -7.44
CA GLU A 652 5.13 -33.26 -6.78
C GLU A 652 3.91 -33.97 -6.18
N ILE A 653 3.11 -33.26 -5.37
CA ILE A 653 1.86 -33.80 -4.80
C ILE A 653 0.80 -33.89 -5.90
N HIS A 654 0.08 -35.01 -5.93
CA HIS A 654 -1.04 -35.26 -6.83
C HIS A 654 -2.33 -34.61 -6.30
N LYS A 655 -2.99 -33.77 -7.10
CA LYS A 655 -4.35 -33.28 -6.82
C LYS A 655 -5.40 -34.23 -7.44
N PRO A 656 -6.67 -34.23 -7.00
CA PRO A 656 -7.70 -35.14 -7.55
C PRO A 656 -7.85 -35.10 -9.08
N ASN A 657 -7.49 -33.99 -9.71
CA ASN A 657 -7.57 -33.77 -11.16
C ASN A 657 -6.22 -33.92 -11.89
N GLY A 658 -5.18 -34.50 -11.28
CA GLY A 658 -3.89 -34.79 -11.90
C GLY A 658 -2.70 -34.06 -11.28
N TYR A 659 -1.77 -33.65 -12.13
CA TYR A 659 -0.49 -33.00 -11.79
C TYR A 659 -0.40 -31.63 -12.46
N ASP A 660 0.39 -30.71 -11.90
CA ASP A 660 0.53 -29.36 -12.40
C ASP A 660 1.81 -29.21 -13.25
N PRO A 661 1.83 -28.30 -14.23
CA PRO A 661 3.05 -28.05 -14.99
C PRO A 661 4.17 -27.47 -14.12
N VAL A 662 5.36 -28.08 -14.18
CA VAL A 662 6.57 -27.65 -13.46
C VAL A 662 7.66 -27.29 -14.45
N LYS A 663 8.46 -26.28 -14.11
CA LYS A 663 9.63 -25.87 -14.90
C LYS A 663 10.88 -25.95 -14.04
N VAL A 664 11.95 -26.58 -14.53
CA VAL A 664 13.21 -26.69 -13.80
C VAL A 664 14.25 -25.74 -14.38
N SER A 665 14.84 -24.90 -13.53
CA SER A 665 16.03 -24.10 -13.85
C SER A 665 17.27 -24.95 -13.64
N ALA A 666 18.09 -25.15 -14.67
CA ALA A 666 19.36 -25.87 -14.58
C ALA A 666 20.55 -24.94 -14.85
N LEU A 667 21.56 -25.00 -13.97
CA LEU A 667 22.86 -24.37 -14.11
C LEU A 667 23.94 -25.45 -14.24
N MET A 668 24.62 -25.48 -15.37
CA MET A 668 25.70 -26.43 -15.68
C MET A 668 27.02 -25.68 -15.72
N ILE A 669 28.02 -26.15 -14.99
CA ILE A 669 29.35 -25.56 -14.97
C ILE A 669 30.38 -26.64 -15.33
N GLY A 670 31.24 -26.38 -16.30
CA GLY A 670 32.18 -27.39 -16.81
C GLY A 670 32.99 -26.90 -18.01
N THR A 671 34.07 -27.61 -18.30
CA THR A 671 34.93 -27.39 -19.47
C THR A 671 34.56 -28.32 -20.61
#